data_AF-A0A1J5DN20-F1
#
_entry.id   AF-A0A1J5DN20-F1
#
_cell.length_a   1.000
_cell.length_b   1.000
_cell.length_c   1.000
_cell.angle_alpha   90.00
_cell.angle_beta   90.00
_cell.angle_gamma   90.00
#
_symmetry.space_group_name_H-M   'P 1'
#
loop_
_entity.id
_entity.type
_entity.pdbx_description
1 polymer ?
#
loop_
_entity_poly.entity_id
_entity_poly.type
_entity_poly.pdbx_seq_one_letter_code
_entity_poly.pdbx_strand_id
1 'polypeptide(L)'
;MVDRSSKPTRDALRASPWTISTMTDNPLMKVGGQTLGETSKLRVQVSDSRGASFVEQVYTAINVDDDPDLYQKLLAGELNVAHSPRDGIAHSLAISVLVIWPREHRAVLYIPADLAHQALQIRAEFLERLDDESLVPSYMEDFVPIVGLGALKEHLKKGFNREPSKTGFEVFRGALGSTMMRPVTVQDDSGRSFSITLYTSVNCDEDGDLLAELQRGELNIVVSPFDHSTGPIPLPVILHKPSRSLFMLLIPRALKARRFRERAKLLRQLAASTVNLPRYVVNFRTVLGLRELQSIVGNVSSTKSDPTPTAPIPVVSMDSEPLIPVDRNPFIADLDEAAPESEPQDEYTAKLGLAARLRLSTSDSHHREWFNDTLPQQLSSRGLRPYLQPPDTQGLVLSWKLSFRELEPWRHLALHFLVQLHNLNIYPLIALVLAAVDDDGEVVADLYHCFDVKEPKQRAFLMHLARHFDVSAAIYDSNGALTEAARFSGPLGENLRAAIDEADRRIQQDKSLDFEAAVARFGEPSFPRIGSMRHPFTHELFQSLRLADETMLATGILSYWSQEANRRYLLFNHSFSADAFETLQDRVVNRAIELGIRLSPLLRRVAIKRERAKSAPELLKTLLENFTALATSEHNDLDAIATWENWRQLLEDADEYGIDIEPEAVNLAQHALNEVKDLEGIEEH
;
A
#
# COMPACT_ATOMS: atom_id res chain seq x y z
N MET A 1 23.65 -61.75 16.69
CA MET A 1 22.38 -61.53 15.97
C MET A 1 21.38 -60.85 16.88
N VAL A 2 21.50 -59.53 17.02
CA VAL A 2 20.43 -58.55 17.22
C VAL A 2 21.02 -57.30 16.59
N ASP A 3 20.51 -56.95 15.42
CA ASP A 3 21.00 -55.84 14.60
C ASP A 3 20.64 -54.51 15.26
N ARG A 4 21.66 -53.70 15.53
CA ARG A 4 21.54 -52.33 16.07
C ARG A 4 21.77 -51.36 14.92
N SER A 5 20.79 -51.23 14.04
CA SER A 5 20.80 -50.21 12.99
C SER A 5 19.64 -49.22 13.16
N SER A 6 20.00 -47.94 13.06
CA SER A 6 19.16 -46.75 12.87
C SER A 6 18.14 -46.39 13.97
N LYS A 7 18.61 -45.66 14.98
CA LYS A 7 17.82 -44.52 15.49
C LYS A 7 18.28 -43.28 14.70
N PRO A 8 17.40 -42.54 14.00
CA PRO A 8 17.77 -41.27 13.41
C PRO A 8 18.13 -40.29 14.54
N THR A 9 19.34 -39.77 14.50
CA THR A 9 19.88 -38.76 15.41
C THR A 9 19.08 -37.46 15.26
N ARG A 10 18.71 -36.88 16.40
CA ARG A 10 17.87 -35.67 16.53
C ARG A 10 18.53 -34.36 16.08
N ASP A 11 19.67 -34.45 15.37
CA ASP A 11 20.57 -33.33 15.01
C ASP A 11 20.50 -32.92 13.52
N ALA A 12 19.53 -33.40 12.73
CA ALA A 12 19.57 -33.28 11.26
C ALA A 12 18.85 -32.07 10.65
N LEU A 13 18.11 -31.27 11.41
CA LEU A 13 17.40 -30.09 10.85
C LEU A 13 18.16 -28.81 11.24
N ARG A 14 19.05 -28.35 10.36
CA ARG A 14 19.64 -27.01 10.44
C ARG A 14 18.62 -25.99 9.91
N ALA A 15 18.51 -24.84 10.57
CA ALA A 15 17.80 -23.67 10.02
C ALA A 15 18.40 -23.37 8.64
N SER A 16 17.57 -23.42 7.60
CA SER A 16 18.05 -23.58 6.23
C SER A 16 18.26 -22.22 5.55
N PRO A 17 19.41 -21.97 4.91
CA PRO A 17 19.67 -20.78 4.07
C PRO A 17 19.00 -20.90 2.70
N TRP A 18 17.80 -21.47 2.64
CA TRP A 18 17.09 -21.76 1.39
C TRP A 18 16.05 -20.68 1.14
N THR A 19 16.03 -20.16 -0.08
CA THR A 19 15.04 -19.16 -0.49
C THR A 19 13.86 -19.89 -1.11
N ILE A 20 12.67 -19.64 -0.58
CA ILE A 20 11.41 -20.12 -1.16
C ILE A 20 10.85 -18.96 -1.97
N SER A 21 10.81 -19.12 -3.29
CA SER A 21 10.14 -18.18 -4.19
C SER A 21 8.93 -18.89 -4.77
N THR A 22 7.81 -18.21 -4.84
CA THR A 22 6.65 -18.76 -5.53
C THR A 22 6.71 -18.39 -7.00
N MET A 23 6.22 -19.29 -7.85
CA MET A 23 6.13 -19.02 -9.30
C MET A 23 5.05 -17.97 -9.64
N THR A 24 4.37 -17.46 -8.63
CA THR A 24 3.41 -16.36 -8.63
C THR A 24 3.77 -15.42 -7.49
N ASP A 25 3.67 -14.10 -7.65
CA ASP A 25 4.28 -13.09 -6.75
C ASP A 25 3.85 -13.09 -5.26
N ASN A 26 2.99 -14.03 -4.83
CA ASN A 26 2.80 -14.35 -3.41
C ASN A 26 2.26 -15.80 -3.27
N PRO A 27 2.87 -16.69 -2.47
CA PRO A 27 2.41 -18.08 -2.28
C PRO A 27 0.95 -18.18 -1.87
N LEU A 28 0.45 -17.14 -1.18
CA LEU A 28 -0.83 -17.17 -0.52
C LEU A 28 -1.95 -16.53 -1.36
N MET A 29 -1.66 -15.79 -2.45
CA MET A 29 -2.68 -14.94 -3.10
C MET A 29 -3.39 -15.51 -4.34
N LYS A 30 -2.96 -16.62 -4.96
CA LYS A 30 -3.67 -17.20 -6.11
C LYS A 30 -3.95 -18.69 -5.92
N VAL A 31 -5.07 -18.98 -5.26
CA VAL A 31 -5.73 -20.28 -5.36
C VAL A 31 -7.22 -20.06 -5.61
N GLY A 32 -7.56 -19.54 -6.78
CA GLY A 32 -8.95 -19.51 -7.22
C GLY A 32 -9.45 -20.94 -7.44
N GLY A 33 -10.52 -21.31 -6.75
CA GLY A 33 -11.25 -22.56 -6.99
C GLY A 33 -11.08 -23.68 -5.96
N GLN A 34 -10.36 -23.50 -4.85
CA GLN A 34 -10.36 -24.49 -3.76
C GLN A 34 -11.43 -24.17 -2.74
N THR A 35 -12.24 -25.17 -2.39
CA THR A 35 -13.31 -24.99 -1.42
C THR A 35 -12.72 -24.83 -0.02
N LEU A 36 -13.13 -23.77 0.67
CA LEU A 36 -12.81 -23.51 2.06
C LEU A 36 -13.07 -24.75 2.93
N GLY A 37 -12.06 -25.21 3.65
CA GLY A 37 -12.15 -26.40 4.49
C GLY A 37 -11.55 -27.67 3.88
N GLU A 38 -11.09 -27.65 2.63
CA GLU A 38 -10.34 -28.76 2.04
C GLU A 38 -8.83 -28.66 2.30
N THR A 39 -8.13 -29.79 2.18
CA THR A 39 -6.66 -29.82 2.18
C THR A 39 -6.12 -29.19 0.91
N SER A 40 -5.31 -28.14 1.06
CA SER A 40 -4.77 -27.36 -0.05
C SER A 40 -3.28 -27.57 -0.25
N LYS A 41 -2.88 -27.54 -1.53
CA LYS A 41 -1.49 -27.73 -1.99
C LYS A 41 -1.09 -26.57 -2.89
N LEU A 42 0.18 -26.22 -2.84
CA LEU A 42 0.82 -25.19 -3.67
C LEU A 42 2.11 -25.76 -4.26
N ARG A 43 2.47 -25.32 -5.47
CA ARG A 43 3.81 -25.58 -6.04
C ARG A 43 4.70 -24.38 -5.77
N VAL A 44 5.84 -24.61 -5.15
CA VAL A 44 6.82 -23.56 -4.81
C VAL A 44 8.16 -23.85 -5.48
N GLN A 45 8.87 -22.81 -5.89
CA GLN A 45 10.25 -22.92 -6.34
C GLN A 45 11.17 -22.77 -5.12
N VAL A 46 11.97 -23.80 -4.89
CA VAL A 46 12.91 -23.86 -3.77
C VAL A 46 14.31 -23.71 -4.32
N SER A 47 15.05 -22.74 -3.81
CA SER A 47 16.45 -22.50 -4.17
C SER A 47 17.36 -22.81 -3.00
N ASP A 48 18.33 -23.71 -3.21
CA ASP A 48 19.38 -23.97 -2.22
C ASP A 48 20.40 -22.81 -2.15
N SER A 49 21.23 -22.77 -1.11
CA SER A 49 22.27 -21.75 -0.94
C SER A 49 23.39 -21.79 -1.99
N ARG A 50 23.36 -22.75 -2.91
CA ARG A 50 24.30 -22.91 -4.02
C ARG A 50 23.62 -22.62 -5.37
N GLY A 51 22.45 -22.00 -5.36
CA GLY A 51 21.69 -21.57 -6.53
C GLY A 51 20.99 -22.69 -7.30
N ALA A 52 20.88 -23.91 -6.77
CA ALA A 52 20.05 -24.93 -7.41
C ALA A 52 18.58 -24.66 -7.10
N SER A 53 17.77 -24.44 -8.14
CA SER A 53 16.32 -24.30 -8.01
C SER A 53 15.60 -25.57 -8.45
N PHE A 54 14.55 -25.96 -7.74
CA PHE A 54 13.63 -27.02 -8.13
C PHE A 54 12.21 -26.70 -7.65
N VAL A 55 11.21 -27.40 -8.20
CA VAL A 55 9.81 -27.19 -7.83
C VAL A 55 9.38 -28.28 -6.85
N GLU A 56 8.87 -27.86 -5.70
CA GLU A 56 8.35 -28.75 -4.66
C GLU A 56 6.85 -28.51 -4.45
N GLN A 57 6.11 -29.55 -4.06
CA GLN A 57 4.71 -29.41 -3.69
C GLN A 57 4.55 -29.34 -2.17
N VAL A 58 3.90 -28.29 -1.70
CA VAL A 58 3.77 -27.97 -0.27
C VAL A 58 2.31 -27.84 0.11
N TYR A 59 1.99 -28.12 1.36
CA TYR A 59 0.64 -28.03 1.90
C TYR A 59 0.47 -26.70 2.63
N THR A 60 -0.63 -26.01 2.35
CA THR A 60 -0.94 -24.69 2.96
C THR A 60 -2.19 -24.75 3.84
N ALA A 61 -3.04 -25.77 3.67
CA ALA A 61 -4.09 -26.15 4.62
C ALA A 61 -4.24 -27.66 4.71
N ILE A 62 -4.67 -28.16 5.87
CA ILE A 62 -4.96 -29.57 6.14
C ILE A 62 -6.35 -29.66 6.76
N ASN A 63 -7.26 -30.37 6.10
CA ASN A 63 -8.47 -30.88 6.73
C ASN A 63 -8.12 -32.17 7.47
N VAL A 64 -8.19 -32.14 8.79
CA VAL A 64 -7.76 -33.28 9.63
C VAL A 64 -8.76 -34.44 9.56
N ASP A 65 -10.03 -34.16 9.27
CA ASP A 65 -11.04 -35.21 9.11
C ASP A 65 -10.81 -36.03 7.83
N ASP A 66 -10.35 -35.38 6.76
CA ASP A 66 -10.11 -36.00 5.45
C ASP A 66 -8.67 -36.52 5.28
N ASP A 67 -7.67 -35.84 5.85
CA ASP A 67 -6.25 -36.15 5.70
C ASP A 67 -5.52 -36.31 7.06
N PRO A 68 -5.90 -37.28 7.90
CA PRO A 68 -5.30 -37.48 9.22
C PRO A 68 -3.80 -37.81 9.16
N ASP A 69 -3.33 -38.45 8.08
CA ASP A 69 -1.91 -38.78 7.88
C ASP A 69 -1.05 -37.54 7.67
N LEU A 70 -1.55 -36.52 6.95
CA LEU A 70 -0.84 -35.25 6.77
C LEU A 70 -0.73 -34.50 8.09
N TYR A 71 -1.79 -34.54 8.90
CA TYR A 71 -1.76 -34.00 10.23
C TYR A 71 -0.74 -34.71 11.14
N GLN A 72 -0.62 -36.05 11.06
CA GLN A 72 0.44 -36.77 11.79
C GLN A 72 1.84 -36.37 11.29
N LYS A 73 2.05 -36.18 9.98
CA LYS A 73 3.30 -35.66 9.43
C LYS A 73 3.62 -34.25 9.94
N LEU A 74 2.63 -33.37 10.04
CA LEU A 74 2.79 -32.04 10.64
C LEU A 74 3.25 -32.17 12.09
N LEU A 75 2.61 -33.02 12.89
CA LEU A 75 2.99 -33.27 14.28
C LEU A 75 4.37 -33.91 14.41
N ALA A 76 4.81 -34.70 13.44
CA ALA A 76 6.16 -35.29 13.41
C ALA A 76 7.24 -34.25 13.04
N GLY A 77 6.87 -33.12 12.43
CA GLY A 77 7.81 -32.18 11.82
C GLY A 77 8.31 -32.67 10.46
N GLU A 78 7.53 -33.51 9.79
CA GLU A 78 7.84 -34.17 8.51
C GLU A 78 7.00 -33.60 7.35
N LEU A 79 6.11 -32.65 7.62
CA LEU A 79 5.33 -31.95 6.59
C LEU A 79 6.19 -30.87 5.93
N ASN A 80 5.98 -30.65 4.62
CA ASN A 80 6.66 -29.62 3.83
C ASN A 80 8.19 -29.75 3.91
N VAL A 81 8.68 -30.99 3.78
CA VAL A 81 10.11 -31.30 3.72
C VAL A 81 10.52 -31.51 2.27
N ALA A 82 11.49 -30.72 1.79
CA ALA A 82 12.07 -30.85 0.46
C ALA A 82 13.38 -31.64 0.54
N HIS A 83 13.69 -32.42 -0.50
CA HIS A 83 14.97 -33.10 -0.61
C HIS A 83 15.80 -32.43 -1.70
N SER A 84 17.01 -31.99 -1.34
CA SER A 84 17.93 -31.42 -2.30
C SER A 84 18.24 -32.44 -3.40
N PRO A 85 18.03 -32.11 -4.69
CA PRO A 85 18.31 -33.05 -5.78
C PRO A 85 19.81 -33.35 -5.93
N ARG A 86 20.69 -32.56 -5.29
CA ARG A 86 22.15 -32.71 -5.39
C ARG A 86 22.72 -33.68 -4.35
N ASP A 87 22.32 -33.56 -3.09
CA ASP A 87 22.90 -34.33 -1.98
C ASP A 87 21.87 -35.20 -1.24
N GLY A 88 20.58 -35.12 -1.61
CA GLY A 88 19.50 -35.89 -1.00
C GLY A 88 19.19 -35.49 0.44
N ILE A 89 19.75 -34.39 0.94
CA ILE A 89 19.50 -33.94 2.31
C ILE A 89 18.08 -33.37 2.39
N ALA A 90 17.38 -33.74 3.47
CA ALA A 90 16.03 -33.28 3.76
C ALA A 90 16.07 -31.92 4.47
N HIS A 91 15.28 -30.97 3.99
CA HIS A 91 15.16 -29.62 4.53
C HIS A 91 13.70 -29.31 4.83
N SER A 92 13.42 -28.84 6.05
CA SER A 92 12.10 -28.31 6.38
C SER A 92 11.91 -26.97 5.68
N LEU A 93 10.82 -26.84 4.93
CA LEU A 93 10.42 -25.56 4.34
C LEU A 93 9.61 -24.78 5.37
N ALA A 94 9.98 -23.52 5.60
CA ALA A 94 9.28 -22.63 6.51
C ALA A 94 7.97 -22.15 5.86
N ILE A 95 6.93 -22.97 5.94
CA ILE A 95 5.61 -22.71 5.34
C ILE A 95 4.55 -22.81 6.42
N SER A 96 3.71 -21.78 6.56
CA SER A 96 2.57 -21.78 7.45
C SER A 96 1.45 -22.68 6.92
N VAL A 97 0.75 -23.35 7.84
CA VAL A 97 -0.28 -24.34 7.51
C VAL A 97 -1.53 -24.08 8.32
N LEU A 98 -2.65 -23.89 7.64
CA LEU A 98 -3.95 -23.80 8.28
C LEU A 98 -4.48 -25.22 8.56
N VAL A 99 -4.59 -25.58 9.83
CA VAL A 99 -5.10 -26.89 10.26
C VAL A 99 -6.55 -26.76 10.66
N ILE A 100 -7.43 -27.55 10.04
CA ILE A 100 -8.88 -27.42 10.11
C ILE A 100 -9.49 -28.73 10.63
N TRP A 101 -10.39 -28.63 11.61
CA TRP A 101 -11.20 -29.74 12.12
C TRP A 101 -12.68 -29.40 11.93
N PRO A 102 -13.25 -29.65 10.74
CA PRO A 102 -14.65 -29.30 10.45
C PRO A 102 -15.64 -29.87 11.46
N ARG A 103 -15.51 -31.15 11.85
CA ARG A 103 -16.41 -31.81 12.83
C ARG A 103 -16.34 -31.20 14.23
N GLU A 104 -15.19 -30.63 14.59
CA GLU A 104 -15.02 -29.98 15.89
C GLU A 104 -15.34 -28.48 15.86
N HIS A 105 -15.63 -27.94 14.66
CA HIS A 105 -15.74 -26.51 14.38
C HIS A 105 -14.51 -25.74 14.88
N ARG A 106 -13.32 -26.11 14.39
CA ARG A 106 -12.04 -25.52 14.82
C ARG A 106 -11.09 -25.29 13.65
N ALA A 107 -10.27 -24.24 13.79
CA ALA A 107 -9.14 -23.98 12.92
C ALA A 107 -7.97 -23.37 13.70
N VAL A 108 -6.75 -23.74 13.32
CA VAL A 108 -5.49 -23.23 13.88
C VAL A 108 -4.55 -22.87 12.73
N LEU A 109 -3.95 -21.69 12.78
CA LEU A 109 -2.88 -21.33 11.86
C LEU A 109 -1.53 -21.71 12.48
N TYR A 110 -0.95 -22.83 12.04
CA TYR A 110 0.39 -23.22 12.42
C TYR A 110 1.42 -22.38 11.68
N ILE A 111 2.35 -21.79 12.42
CA ILE A 111 3.44 -20.96 11.88
C ILE A 111 4.76 -21.58 12.34
N PRO A 112 5.66 -21.98 11.43
CA PRO A 112 6.99 -22.45 11.80
C PRO A 112 7.73 -21.46 12.69
N ALA A 113 8.61 -21.95 13.57
CA ALA A 113 9.35 -21.09 14.49
C ALA A 113 10.23 -20.06 13.76
N ASP A 114 10.73 -20.41 12.57
CA ASP A 114 11.54 -19.53 11.72
C ASP A 114 10.75 -18.30 11.22
N LEU A 115 9.42 -18.42 11.12
CA LEU A 115 8.51 -17.35 10.72
C LEU A 115 7.84 -16.65 11.90
N ALA A 116 8.33 -16.83 13.13
CA ALA A 116 7.76 -16.22 14.33
C ALA A 116 7.61 -14.69 14.20
N HIS A 117 8.61 -14.04 13.61
CA HIS A 117 8.64 -12.59 13.39
C HIS A 117 7.58 -12.10 12.39
N GLN A 118 7.11 -12.97 11.49
CA GLN A 118 6.08 -12.65 10.48
C GLN A 118 4.69 -13.11 10.89
N ALA A 119 4.50 -13.61 12.12
CA ALA A 119 3.26 -14.29 12.51
C ALA A 119 1.99 -13.43 12.32
N LEU A 120 2.09 -12.13 12.59
CA LEU A 120 0.98 -11.18 12.40
C LEU A 120 0.70 -10.90 10.92
N GLN A 121 1.75 -10.74 10.11
CA GLN A 121 1.65 -10.51 8.68
C GLN A 121 1.02 -11.73 7.97
N ILE A 122 1.51 -12.93 8.26
CA ILE A 122 0.97 -14.19 7.73
C ILE A 122 -0.51 -14.34 8.13
N ARG A 123 -0.87 -14.01 9.38
CA ARG A 123 -2.27 -14.03 9.82
C ARG A 123 -3.13 -13.03 9.05
N ALA A 124 -2.62 -11.83 8.79
CA ALA A 124 -3.33 -10.82 8.02
C ALA A 124 -3.61 -11.30 6.60
N GLU A 125 -2.61 -11.88 5.93
CA GLU A 125 -2.74 -12.45 4.59
C GLU A 125 -3.77 -13.57 4.53
N PHE A 126 -3.78 -14.47 5.52
CA PHE A 126 -4.83 -15.50 5.61
C PHE A 126 -6.23 -14.92 5.76
N LEU A 127 -6.40 -13.84 6.53
CA LEU A 127 -7.71 -13.20 6.70
C LEU A 127 -8.18 -12.53 5.42
N GLU A 128 -7.31 -11.89 4.65
CA GLU A 128 -7.72 -11.29 3.37
C GLU A 128 -8.23 -12.32 2.38
N ARG A 129 -7.62 -13.50 2.34
CA ARG A 129 -8.13 -14.60 1.52
C ARG A 129 -9.54 -15.02 1.92
N LEU A 130 -9.87 -14.96 3.21
CA LEU A 130 -11.23 -15.23 3.69
C LEU A 130 -12.23 -14.10 3.34
N ASP A 131 -11.75 -12.91 2.98
CA ASP A 131 -12.60 -11.78 2.53
C ASP A 131 -13.17 -12.02 1.13
N ASP A 132 -12.44 -12.75 0.28
CA ASP A 132 -12.85 -13.10 -1.09
C ASP A 132 -13.84 -14.28 -1.14
N GLU A 133 -14.04 -14.96 -0.02
CA GLU A 133 -14.86 -16.17 0.08
C GLU A 133 -16.29 -15.84 0.49
N SER A 134 -17.26 -16.30 -0.30
CA SER A 134 -18.69 -16.01 -0.09
C SER A 134 -19.25 -16.63 1.21
N LEU A 135 -18.69 -17.77 1.64
CA LEU A 135 -19.15 -18.52 2.80
C LEU A 135 -17.96 -18.97 3.66
N VAL A 136 -17.64 -18.17 4.68
CA VAL A 136 -16.63 -18.52 5.69
C VAL A 136 -17.31 -19.13 6.92
N PRO A 137 -17.01 -20.39 7.30
CA PRO A 137 -17.53 -20.98 8.53
C PRO A 137 -17.12 -20.16 9.75
N SER A 138 -18.00 -20.02 10.75
CA SER A 138 -17.74 -19.17 11.93
C SER A 138 -16.47 -19.55 12.70
N TYR A 139 -16.11 -20.84 12.72
CA TYR A 139 -14.88 -21.31 13.38
C TYR A 139 -13.59 -20.93 12.64
N MET A 140 -13.69 -20.56 11.36
CA MET A 140 -12.59 -20.01 10.58
C MET A 140 -12.44 -18.50 10.83
N GLU A 141 -13.41 -17.87 11.50
CA GLU A 141 -13.29 -16.46 11.84
C GLU A 141 -12.30 -16.25 12.98
N ASP A 142 -12.26 -17.16 13.96
CA ASP A 142 -11.48 -16.98 15.18
C ASP A 142 -10.33 -17.98 15.32
N PHE A 143 -9.68 -18.32 14.20
CA PHE A 143 -8.51 -19.18 14.26
C PHE A 143 -7.36 -18.53 15.07
N VAL A 144 -6.64 -19.37 15.81
CA VAL A 144 -5.54 -18.96 16.67
C VAL A 144 -4.21 -19.21 15.94
N PRO A 145 -3.34 -18.20 15.79
CA PRO A 145 -1.98 -18.43 15.29
C PRO A 145 -1.15 -19.13 16.37
N ILE A 146 -0.47 -20.21 16.00
CA ILE A 146 0.42 -20.95 16.90
C ILE A 146 1.81 -21.05 16.27
N VAL A 147 2.78 -20.43 16.93
CA VAL A 147 4.16 -20.39 16.49
C VAL A 147 4.95 -21.57 17.08
N GLY A 148 5.47 -22.42 16.21
CA GLY A 148 6.34 -23.54 16.55
C GLY A 148 5.60 -24.83 16.92
N LEU A 149 6.24 -25.97 16.60
CA LEU A 149 5.65 -27.30 16.74
C LEU A 149 5.39 -27.70 18.19
N GLY A 150 6.25 -27.24 19.12
CA GLY A 150 6.08 -27.47 20.55
C GLY A 150 4.80 -26.83 21.08
N ALA A 151 4.54 -25.59 20.71
CA ALA A 151 3.33 -24.85 21.10
C ALA A 151 2.07 -25.47 20.50
N LEU A 152 2.14 -25.96 19.24
CA LEU A 152 1.02 -26.68 18.62
C LEU A 152 0.68 -27.96 19.40
N LYS A 153 1.68 -28.80 19.70
CA LYS A 153 1.47 -30.03 20.50
C LYS A 153 0.93 -29.72 21.89
N GLU A 154 1.41 -28.67 22.54
CA GLU A 154 0.94 -28.26 23.85
C GLU A 154 -0.50 -27.75 23.81
N HIS A 155 -0.85 -26.95 22.81
CA HIS A 155 -2.21 -26.45 22.59
C HIS A 155 -3.20 -27.62 22.43
N LEU A 156 -2.84 -28.61 21.61
CA LEU A 156 -3.64 -29.80 21.38
C LEU A 156 -3.80 -30.65 22.65
N LYS A 157 -2.74 -30.81 23.45
CA LYS A 157 -2.80 -31.59 24.71
C LYS A 157 -3.67 -30.93 25.78
N LYS A 158 -3.62 -29.60 25.89
CA LYS A 158 -4.35 -28.87 26.93
C LYS A 158 -5.86 -28.82 26.66
N GLY A 159 -6.28 -29.18 25.45
CA GLY A 159 -7.64 -28.92 24.98
C GLY A 159 -7.87 -27.42 24.79
N PHE A 160 -8.88 -27.10 23.99
CA PHE A 160 -9.10 -25.73 23.52
C PHE A 160 -9.73 -24.79 24.57
N ASN A 161 -10.04 -25.27 25.79
CA ASN A 161 -10.82 -24.55 26.79
C ASN A 161 -10.02 -23.68 27.78
N ARG A 162 -8.80 -23.24 27.45
CA ARG A 162 -8.07 -22.35 28.36
C ARG A 162 -8.41 -20.88 28.13
N GLU A 163 -9.08 -20.27 29.10
CA GLU A 163 -8.94 -18.84 29.34
C GLU A 163 -7.45 -18.50 29.50
N PRO A 164 -6.98 -17.38 28.93
CA PRO A 164 -5.59 -16.96 29.06
C PRO A 164 -5.23 -16.82 30.55
N SER A 165 -4.12 -17.44 30.96
CA SER A 165 -3.66 -17.40 32.34
C SER A 165 -3.35 -15.96 32.79
N LYS A 166 -3.91 -15.53 33.93
CA LYS A 166 -3.78 -14.19 34.54
C LYS A 166 -2.37 -13.87 35.11
N THR A 167 -1.30 -14.26 34.44
CA THR A 167 0.07 -13.87 34.85
C THR A 167 0.35 -12.45 34.39
N GLY A 168 0.99 -11.63 35.25
CA GLY A 168 1.13 -10.17 35.14
C GLY A 168 1.23 -9.63 33.71
N PHE A 169 0.24 -8.81 33.33
CA PHE A 169 0.12 -8.32 31.97
C PHE A 169 0.97 -7.08 31.76
N GLU A 170 1.91 -7.15 30.82
CA GLU A 170 2.49 -5.95 30.23
C GLU A 170 1.36 -5.14 29.57
N VAL A 171 1.28 -3.85 29.93
CA VAL A 171 0.30 -2.93 29.35
C VAL A 171 0.81 -2.45 28.00
N PHE A 172 0.01 -2.62 26.96
CA PHE A 172 0.32 -2.08 25.64
C PHE A 172 0.28 -0.54 25.67
N ARG A 173 1.31 0.12 25.18
CA ARG A 173 1.43 1.60 25.12
C ARG A 173 1.68 2.13 23.71
N GLY A 174 1.46 1.33 22.69
CA GLY A 174 1.60 1.78 21.30
C GLY A 174 0.49 2.74 20.88
N ALA A 175 0.70 3.42 19.75
CA ALA A 175 -0.24 4.36 19.12
C ALA A 175 -1.70 3.84 19.08
N LEU A 176 -1.90 2.61 18.59
CA LEU A 176 -3.21 1.98 18.49
C LEU A 176 -3.86 1.67 19.84
N GLY A 177 -3.12 1.79 20.95
CA GLY A 177 -3.63 1.66 22.31
C GLY A 177 -4.07 2.98 22.92
N SER A 178 -3.79 4.11 22.28
CA SER A 178 -4.20 5.46 22.71
C SER A 178 -5.45 5.91 21.96
N THR A 179 -6.12 6.95 22.47
CA THR A 179 -7.21 7.60 21.75
C THR A 179 -6.66 8.39 20.57
N MET A 180 -7.17 8.09 19.38
CA MET A 180 -6.68 8.66 18.13
C MET A 180 -7.83 9.13 17.25
N MET A 181 -7.60 10.26 16.59
CA MET A 181 -8.48 10.80 15.59
C MET A 181 -7.82 10.77 14.21
N ARG A 182 -8.64 10.68 13.16
CA ARG A 182 -8.18 10.70 11.77
C ARG A 182 -9.10 11.56 10.91
N PRO A 183 -8.57 12.44 10.06
CA PRO A 183 -9.36 13.11 9.04
C PRO A 183 -9.85 12.10 8.01
N VAL A 184 -11.11 12.23 7.62
CA VAL A 184 -11.75 11.42 6.58
C VAL A 184 -12.54 12.33 5.67
N THR A 185 -12.60 11.95 4.39
CA THR A 185 -13.43 12.63 3.40
C THR A 185 -14.76 11.89 3.32
N VAL A 186 -15.84 12.60 3.66
CA VAL A 186 -17.21 12.08 3.65
C VAL A 186 -17.96 12.71 2.49
N GLN A 187 -18.67 11.89 1.72
CA GLN A 187 -19.58 12.34 0.69
C GLN A 187 -21.02 12.32 1.24
N ASP A 188 -21.71 13.46 1.19
CA ASP A 188 -23.13 13.57 1.58
C ASP A 188 -24.06 12.94 0.53
N ASP A 189 -25.36 12.84 0.85
CA ASP A 189 -26.39 12.29 -0.04
C ASP A 189 -26.58 13.12 -1.33
N SER A 190 -26.10 14.37 -1.32
CA SER A 190 -26.08 15.25 -2.50
C SER A 190 -24.82 15.06 -3.36
N GLY A 191 -23.93 14.13 -2.99
CA GLY A 191 -22.68 13.85 -3.68
C GLY A 191 -21.54 14.82 -3.38
N ARG A 192 -21.70 15.77 -2.45
CA ARG A 192 -20.66 16.74 -2.08
C ARG A 192 -19.72 16.14 -1.04
N SER A 193 -18.43 16.35 -1.23
CA SER A 193 -17.41 15.87 -0.29
C SER A 193 -17.00 16.96 0.71
N PHE A 194 -16.80 16.60 1.97
CA PHE A 194 -16.21 17.45 2.99
C PHE A 194 -15.32 16.64 3.93
N SER A 195 -14.30 17.29 4.51
CA SER A 195 -13.36 16.65 5.42
C SER A 195 -13.83 16.81 6.87
N ILE A 196 -13.78 15.72 7.65
CA ILE A 196 -14.09 15.71 9.07
C ILE A 196 -13.12 14.81 9.82
N THR A 197 -12.88 15.11 11.09
CA THR A 197 -12.01 14.32 11.96
C THR A 197 -12.84 13.37 12.80
N LEU A 198 -12.56 12.06 12.73
CA LEU A 198 -13.30 11.00 13.45
C LEU A 198 -12.37 10.18 14.35
N TYR A 199 -12.91 9.64 15.44
CA TYR A 199 -12.17 8.73 16.31
C TYR A 199 -12.00 7.36 15.65
N THR A 200 -10.75 6.88 15.59
CA THR A 200 -10.38 5.56 15.04
C THR A 200 -9.91 4.59 16.12
N SER A 201 -9.48 5.12 17.27
CA SER A 201 -9.09 4.35 18.45
C SER A 201 -9.51 5.09 19.71
N VAL A 202 -9.91 4.35 20.75
CA VAL A 202 -10.30 4.89 22.07
C VAL A 202 -9.64 4.07 23.17
N ASN A 203 -8.82 4.73 24.00
CA ASN A 203 -8.34 4.19 25.26
C ASN A 203 -9.45 4.32 26.31
N CYS A 204 -10.16 3.23 26.56
CA CYS A 204 -11.34 3.17 27.42
C CYS A 204 -11.05 3.41 28.92
N ASP A 205 -9.79 3.33 29.37
CA ASP A 205 -9.43 3.66 30.75
C ASP A 205 -9.16 5.16 30.94
N GLU A 206 -8.66 5.82 29.89
CA GLU A 206 -8.35 7.26 29.90
C GLU A 206 -9.56 8.10 29.46
N ASP A 207 -10.29 7.63 28.45
CA ASP A 207 -11.38 8.34 27.79
C ASP A 207 -12.72 7.59 27.93
N GLY A 208 -13.12 7.34 29.18
CA GLY A 208 -14.35 6.61 29.51
C GLY A 208 -15.63 7.25 28.95
N ASP A 209 -15.64 8.57 28.77
CA ASP A 209 -16.79 9.31 28.21
C ASP A 209 -16.99 8.97 26.72
N LEU A 210 -15.90 8.84 25.93
CA LEU A 210 -15.96 8.43 24.53
C LEU A 210 -16.47 6.99 24.36
N LEU A 211 -16.10 6.10 25.28
CA LEU A 211 -16.67 4.74 25.32
C LEU A 211 -18.18 4.81 25.60
N ALA A 212 -18.63 5.69 26.50
CA ALA A 212 -20.04 5.86 26.80
C ALA A 212 -20.82 6.43 25.60
N GLU A 213 -20.25 7.42 24.88
CA GLU A 213 -20.80 7.92 23.61
C GLU A 213 -20.90 6.82 22.55
N LEU A 214 -19.84 6.01 22.40
CA LEU A 214 -19.85 4.88 21.47
C LEU A 214 -20.94 3.87 21.82
N GLN A 215 -21.10 3.53 23.09
CA GLN A 215 -22.15 2.61 23.56
C GLN A 215 -23.57 3.13 23.31
N ARG A 216 -23.76 4.45 23.27
CA ARG A 216 -25.03 5.09 22.90
C ARG A 216 -25.21 5.25 21.38
N GLY A 217 -24.18 4.97 20.59
CA GLY A 217 -24.17 5.21 19.15
C GLY A 217 -24.02 6.68 18.78
N GLU A 218 -23.46 7.48 19.68
CA GLU A 218 -23.26 8.93 19.53
C GLU A 218 -21.85 9.28 19.05
N LEU A 219 -20.88 8.35 19.17
CA LEU A 219 -19.53 8.56 18.65
C LEU A 219 -19.52 8.55 17.12
N ASN A 220 -18.76 9.47 16.52
CA ASN A 220 -18.61 9.62 15.06
C ASN A 220 -19.95 9.89 14.33
N ILE A 221 -20.88 10.59 14.97
CA ILE A 221 -22.02 11.23 14.29
C ILE A 221 -21.53 12.49 13.58
N VAL A 222 -21.89 12.63 12.31
CA VAL A 222 -21.50 13.76 11.47
C VAL A 222 -22.73 14.56 11.08
N VAL A 223 -22.61 15.89 11.11
CA VAL A 223 -23.57 16.84 10.56
C VAL A 223 -23.03 17.31 9.22
N SER A 224 -23.72 17.05 8.12
CA SER A 224 -23.33 17.62 6.82
C SER A 224 -23.41 19.15 6.89
N PRO A 225 -22.35 19.88 6.48
CA PRO A 225 -22.35 21.34 6.51
C PRO A 225 -23.28 21.95 5.45
N PHE A 226 -23.80 21.12 4.53
CA PHE A 226 -24.52 21.61 3.36
C PHE A 226 -26.03 21.44 3.44
N ASP A 227 -26.51 20.34 4.01
CA ASP A 227 -27.94 20.04 4.16
C ASP A 227 -28.37 19.80 5.61
N HIS A 228 -27.43 19.89 6.57
CA HIS A 228 -27.63 19.65 7.99
C HIS A 228 -28.17 18.25 8.34
N SER A 229 -28.08 17.30 7.40
CA SER A 229 -28.35 15.90 7.68
C SER A 229 -27.37 15.39 8.74
N THR A 230 -27.86 14.53 9.63
CA THR A 230 -27.07 13.92 10.69
C THR A 230 -27.08 12.41 10.53
N GLY A 231 -25.90 11.80 10.59
CA GLY A 231 -25.78 10.36 10.44
C GLY A 231 -24.51 9.81 11.07
N PRO A 232 -24.53 8.55 11.56
CA PRO A 232 -23.33 7.87 11.99
C PRO A 232 -22.47 7.53 10.77
N ILE A 233 -21.16 7.74 10.89
CA ILE A 233 -20.21 7.26 9.88
C ILE A 233 -19.81 5.82 10.23
N PRO A 234 -20.06 4.83 9.34
CA PRO A 234 -19.70 3.45 9.61
C PRO A 234 -18.19 3.27 9.47
N LEU A 235 -17.46 3.57 10.53
CA LEU A 235 -16.00 3.45 10.64
C LEU A 235 -15.63 2.37 11.67
N PRO A 236 -14.68 1.48 11.40
CA PRO A 236 -14.13 0.59 12.42
C PRO A 236 -13.42 1.39 13.52
N VAL A 237 -13.63 1.03 14.78
CA VAL A 237 -13.03 1.69 15.95
C VAL A 237 -12.26 0.68 16.79
N ILE A 238 -11.01 0.98 17.12
CA ILE A 238 -10.20 0.20 18.04
C ILE A 238 -10.56 0.60 19.47
N LEU A 239 -10.80 -0.37 20.33
CA LEU A 239 -11.08 -0.15 21.75
C LEU A 239 -10.01 -0.83 22.58
N HIS A 240 -9.32 -0.05 23.40
CA HIS A 240 -8.28 -0.55 24.27
C HIS A 240 -8.62 -0.26 25.73
N LYS A 241 -8.68 -1.30 26.56
CA LYS A 241 -8.89 -1.20 28.01
C LYS A 241 -7.76 -1.93 28.76
N PRO A 242 -6.61 -1.26 28.96
CA PRO A 242 -5.45 -1.83 29.65
C PRO A 242 -5.76 -2.57 30.95
N SER A 243 -6.60 -1.97 31.80
CA SER A 243 -6.98 -2.47 33.13
C SER A 243 -7.66 -3.84 33.12
N ARG A 244 -8.20 -4.25 31.96
CA ARG A 244 -8.83 -5.55 31.75
C ARG A 244 -8.12 -6.41 30.71
N SER A 245 -6.95 -5.99 30.23
CA SER A 245 -6.22 -6.64 29.14
C SER A 245 -7.13 -6.91 27.94
N LEU A 246 -7.91 -5.89 27.56
CA LEU A 246 -8.90 -5.99 26.49
C LEU A 246 -8.46 -5.09 25.33
N PHE A 247 -8.31 -5.69 24.15
CA PHE A 247 -8.06 -5.00 22.88
C PHE A 247 -9.10 -5.51 21.90
N MET A 248 -9.89 -4.61 21.30
CA MET A 248 -11.00 -4.97 20.43
C MET A 248 -11.00 -4.14 19.16
N LEU A 249 -11.43 -4.75 18.06
CA LEU A 249 -11.80 -4.06 16.83
C LEU A 249 -13.33 -4.08 16.71
N LEU A 250 -13.97 -2.94 16.94
CA LEU A 250 -15.39 -2.76 16.72
C LEU A 250 -15.63 -2.46 15.23
N ILE A 251 -16.37 -3.35 14.56
CA ILE A 251 -16.76 -3.18 13.16
C ILE A 251 -18.27 -2.89 13.13
N PRO A 252 -18.69 -1.73 12.61
CA PRO A 252 -20.11 -1.44 12.40
C PRO A 252 -20.78 -2.52 11.54
N ARG A 253 -22.05 -2.82 11.79
CA ARG A 253 -22.78 -3.86 11.02
C ARG A 253 -22.82 -3.59 9.52
N ALA A 254 -22.86 -2.33 9.12
CA ALA A 254 -22.79 -1.91 7.72
C ALA A 254 -21.49 -2.37 7.02
N LEU A 255 -20.42 -2.61 7.78
CA LEU A 255 -19.13 -3.10 7.28
C LEU A 255 -18.91 -4.60 7.55
N LYS A 256 -19.95 -5.38 7.88
CA LYS A 256 -19.81 -6.81 8.18
C LYS A 256 -19.13 -7.58 7.04
N ALA A 257 -19.45 -7.25 5.79
CA ALA A 257 -18.85 -7.89 4.62
C ALA A 257 -17.33 -7.68 4.52
N ARG A 258 -16.82 -6.55 5.06
CA ARG A 258 -15.39 -6.19 5.05
C ARG A 258 -14.65 -6.61 6.31
N ARG A 259 -15.27 -7.44 7.17
CA ARG A 259 -14.73 -7.71 8.51
C ARG A 259 -13.34 -8.32 8.48
N PHE A 260 -13.03 -9.17 7.50
CA PHE A 260 -11.72 -9.82 7.43
C PHE A 260 -10.67 -8.86 6.94
N ARG A 261 -10.99 -8.05 5.92
CA ARG A 261 -10.14 -6.94 5.47
C ARG A 261 -9.77 -5.98 6.59
N GLU A 262 -10.74 -5.54 7.40
CA GLU A 262 -10.46 -4.61 8.49
C GLU A 262 -9.61 -5.26 9.61
N ARG A 263 -9.78 -6.56 9.86
CA ARG A 263 -8.92 -7.30 10.80
C ARG A 263 -7.49 -7.46 10.27
N ALA A 264 -7.35 -7.80 8.99
CA ALA A 264 -6.05 -7.91 8.34
C ALA A 264 -5.30 -6.57 8.37
N LYS A 265 -6.00 -5.47 8.07
CA LYS A 265 -5.47 -4.11 8.18
C LYS A 265 -4.93 -3.82 9.57
N LEU A 266 -5.69 -4.11 10.64
CA LEU A 266 -5.23 -3.92 12.01
C LEU A 266 -4.01 -4.79 12.35
N LEU A 267 -3.98 -6.05 11.92
CA LEU A 267 -2.85 -6.94 12.14
C LEU A 267 -1.57 -6.43 11.47
N ARG A 268 -1.64 -5.86 10.27
CA ARG A 268 -0.49 -5.23 9.61
C ARG A 268 0.01 -4.00 10.36
N GLN A 269 -0.92 -3.16 10.83
CA GLN A 269 -0.56 -2.00 11.64
C GLN A 269 0.13 -2.42 12.95
N LEU A 270 -0.31 -3.52 13.57
CA LEU A 270 0.35 -4.11 14.73
C LEU A 270 1.72 -4.70 14.35
N ALA A 271 1.84 -5.40 13.22
CA ALA A 271 3.10 -5.97 12.74
C ALA A 271 4.16 -4.91 12.46
N ALA A 272 3.76 -3.74 11.95
CA ALA A 272 4.63 -2.59 11.73
C ALA A 272 5.01 -1.85 13.03
N SER A 273 4.40 -2.20 14.17
CA SER A 273 4.73 -1.58 15.45
C SER A 273 6.06 -2.12 15.99
N THR A 274 6.94 -1.21 16.39
CA THR A 274 8.21 -1.55 17.07
C THR A 274 8.03 -1.88 18.55
N VAL A 275 6.81 -1.75 19.08
CA VAL A 275 6.50 -1.98 20.50
C VAL A 275 6.22 -3.47 20.73
N ASN A 276 6.76 -4.03 21.82
CA ASN A 276 6.41 -5.39 22.23
C ASN A 276 4.89 -5.52 22.43
N LEU A 277 4.27 -6.49 21.75
CA LEU A 277 2.83 -6.66 21.71
C LEU A 277 2.38 -7.67 22.75
N PRO A 278 1.59 -7.26 23.77
CA PRO A 278 1.03 -8.20 24.71
C PRO A 278 0.12 -9.21 24.02
N ARG A 279 0.03 -10.41 24.57
CA ARG A 279 -0.76 -11.51 24.00
C ARG A 279 -2.23 -11.12 23.75
N TYR A 280 -2.81 -10.26 24.59
CA TYR A 280 -4.20 -9.80 24.43
C TYR A 280 -4.40 -8.83 23.26
N VAL A 281 -3.33 -8.15 22.82
CA VAL A 281 -3.32 -7.29 21.63
C VAL A 281 -3.15 -8.14 20.38
N VAL A 282 -2.21 -9.09 20.39
CA VAL A 282 -2.01 -10.04 19.27
C VAL A 282 -3.28 -10.86 19.01
N ASN A 283 -4.00 -11.23 20.08
CA ASN A 283 -5.26 -11.97 20.01
C ASN A 283 -6.47 -11.08 20.29
N PHE A 284 -6.49 -9.88 19.72
CA PHE A 284 -7.60 -8.96 19.87
C PHE A 284 -8.93 -9.59 19.44
N ARG A 285 -10.02 -9.12 20.06
CA ARG A 285 -11.37 -9.58 19.74
C ARG A 285 -12.01 -8.69 18.67
N THR A 286 -12.69 -9.28 17.69
CA THR A 286 -13.54 -8.53 16.77
C THR A 286 -14.97 -8.49 17.30
N VAL A 287 -15.62 -7.34 17.21
CA VAL A 287 -16.98 -7.11 17.72
C VAL A 287 -17.83 -6.53 16.60
N LEU A 288 -18.97 -7.15 16.28
CA LEU A 288 -19.83 -6.74 15.16
C LEU A 288 -21.02 -5.90 15.66
N GLY A 289 -20.83 -4.58 15.65
CA GLY A 289 -21.85 -3.59 16.03
C GLY A 289 -22.00 -3.38 17.55
N LEU A 290 -22.86 -2.42 17.90
CA LEU A 290 -22.98 -1.89 19.26
C LEU A 290 -23.62 -2.85 20.24
N ARG A 291 -24.61 -3.65 19.82
CA ARG A 291 -25.24 -4.65 20.70
C ARG A 291 -24.24 -5.68 21.22
N GLU A 292 -23.33 -6.17 20.38
CA GLU A 292 -22.30 -7.10 20.84
C GLU A 292 -21.33 -6.39 21.78
N LEU A 293 -20.92 -5.16 21.46
CA LEU A 293 -20.07 -4.35 22.34
C LEU A 293 -20.69 -4.18 23.74
N GLN A 294 -21.98 -3.85 23.80
CA GLN A 294 -22.70 -3.69 25.06
C GLN A 294 -22.72 -4.98 25.88
N SER A 295 -22.82 -6.15 25.24
CA SER A 295 -22.78 -7.45 25.92
C SER A 295 -21.40 -7.78 26.52
N ILE A 296 -20.32 -7.23 25.94
CA ILE A 296 -18.94 -7.47 26.38
C ILE A 296 -18.53 -6.47 27.47
N VAL A 297 -18.90 -5.21 27.30
CA VAL A 297 -18.42 -4.10 28.13
C VAL A 297 -19.40 -3.78 29.27
N GLY A 298 -20.69 -4.01 29.08
CA GLY A 298 -21.75 -3.68 30.03
C GLY A 298 -22.15 -4.82 30.97
N ASN A 299 -22.66 -4.46 32.15
CA ASN A 299 -23.41 -5.35 33.07
C ASN A 299 -24.94 -5.33 32.81
N VAL A 300 -25.39 -4.81 31.67
CA VAL A 300 -26.77 -4.33 31.51
C VAL A 300 -27.59 -5.24 30.60
N SER A 301 -28.59 -5.91 31.19
CA SER A 301 -29.71 -6.52 30.48
C SER A 301 -30.63 -5.44 29.91
N SER A 302 -30.40 -4.99 28.68
CA SER A 302 -31.38 -4.15 27.97
C SER A 302 -31.65 -4.69 26.57
N THR A 303 -32.92 -4.74 26.19
CA THR A 303 -33.47 -5.42 25.00
C THR A 303 -33.86 -4.46 23.87
N LYS A 304 -33.28 -3.25 23.80
CA LYS A 304 -33.53 -2.35 22.65
C LYS A 304 -32.77 -2.84 21.41
N SER A 305 -33.48 -2.93 20.28
CA SER A 305 -32.94 -3.31 18.97
C SER A 305 -31.97 -2.24 18.45
N ASP A 306 -30.86 -2.67 17.83
CA ASP A 306 -29.95 -1.75 17.12
C ASP A 306 -30.76 -0.91 16.12
N PRO A 307 -30.60 0.42 16.09
CA PRO A 307 -31.14 1.22 15.00
C PRO A 307 -30.47 0.74 13.72
N THR A 308 -31.25 0.10 12.85
CA THR A 308 -30.79 -0.15 11.48
C THR A 308 -30.84 1.21 10.79
N PRO A 309 -29.71 1.75 10.29
CA PRO A 309 -29.74 3.01 9.57
C PRO A 309 -30.67 2.83 8.36
N THR A 310 -31.78 3.57 8.35
CA THR A 310 -32.73 3.64 7.22
C THR A 310 -32.28 4.65 6.17
N ALA A 311 -31.29 5.49 6.49
CA ALA A 311 -30.68 6.43 5.55
C ALA A 311 -29.59 5.73 4.71
N PRO A 312 -29.38 6.15 3.46
CA PRO A 312 -28.26 5.70 2.65
C PRO A 312 -26.93 5.89 3.41
N ILE A 313 -26.04 4.92 3.27
CA ILE A 313 -24.73 4.96 3.91
C ILE A 313 -23.88 5.99 3.18
N PRO A 314 -23.41 7.07 3.83
CA PRO A 314 -22.50 8.01 3.19
C PRO A 314 -21.24 7.29 2.75
N VAL A 315 -20.75 7.62 1.55
CA VAL A 315 -19.49 7.06 1.04
C VAL A 315 -18.34 7.73 1.77
N VAL A 316 -17.50 6.91 2.39
CA VAL A 316 -16.35 7.37 3.19
C VAL A 316 -15.08 6.95 2.48
N SER A 317 -14.26 7.93 2.06
CA SER A 317 -12.89 7.67 1.63
C SER A 317 -11.94 7.90 2.80
N MET A 318 -11.16 6.88 3.13
CA MET A 318 -10.05 7.02 4.06
C MET A 318 -8.77 7.29 3.28
N ASP A 319 -8.41 8.57 3.18
CA ASP A 319 -7.13 8.97 2.60
C ASP A 319 -5.99 8.62 3.59
N SER A 320 -4.83 8.21 3.08
CA SER A 320 -3.63 7.74 3.82
C SER A 320 -2.94 8.84 4.66
N GLU A 321 -3.70 9.59 5.45
CA GLU A 321 -3.16 10.65 6.31
C GLU A 321 -2.66 10.11 7.66
N PRO A 322 -1.65 10.78 8.27
CA PRO A 322 -1.11 10.38 9.57
C PRO A 322 -2.18 10.44 10.67
N LEU A 323 -2.09 9.50 11.62
CA LEU A 323 -2.94 9.48 12.81
C LEU A 323 -2.65 10.72 13.65
N ILE A 324 -3.69 11.42 14.10
CA ILE A 324 -3.57 12.58 14.99
C ILE A 324 -3.76 12.07 16.43
N PRO A 325 -2.69 11.95 17.23
CA PRO A 325 -2.86 11.68 18.65
C PRO A 325 -3.58 12.86 19.31
N VAL A 326 -4.46 12.57 20.26
CA VAL A 326 -4.98 13.61 21.15
C VAL A 326 -3.82 14.02 22.06
N ASP A 327 -3.29 15.23 21.84
CA ASP A 327 -1.97 15.69 22.28
C ASP A 327 -1.71 15.49 23.79
N ARG A 328 -0.82 14.53 24.11
CA ARG A 328 -0.03 14.46 25.36
C ARG A 328 1.33 13.80 25.08
N ASN A 329 2.34 14.67 24.96
CA ASN A 329 3.79 14.44 24.81
C ASN A 329 4.42 13.22 25.54
N PRO A 330 5.27 12.39 24.87
CA PRO A 330 6.42 11.78 25.56
C PRO A 330 7.71 11.52 24.71
N PHE A 331 8.86 11.51 25.42
CA PHE A 331 10.26 11.20 25.01
C PHE A 331 10.59 9.68 25.02
N ILE A 332 11.47 9.16 24.13
CA ILE A 332 12.10 7.81 24.22
C ILE A 332 13.58 7.82 23.69
N ALA A 333 14.42 6.91 24.24
CA ALA A 333 15.86 6.69 24.00
C ALA A 333 16.21 5.36 23.27
N ASP A 334 17.46 5.30 22.74
CA ASP A 334 18.13 4.37 21.79
C ASP A 334 18.42 2.90 22.21
N LEU A 335 18.76 2.02 21.23
CA LEU A 335 19.91 1.07 21.24
C LEU A 335 20.19 0.36 19.87
N ASP A 336 21.46 -0.06 19.68
CA ASP A 336 22.21 -0.59 18.51
C ASP A 336 21.94 -2.07 18.07
N GLU A 337 22.24 -2.44 16.80
CA GLU A 337 23.39 -3.28 16.33
C GLU A 337 23.25 -3.81 14.86
N ALA A 338 24.35 -4.25 14.25
CA ALA A 338 24.70 -4.24 12.81
C ALA A 338 24.37 -5.48 11.92
N ALA A 339 24.45 -5.32 10.58
CA ALA A 339 24.43 -6.39 9.57
C ALA A 339 25.29 -6.06 8.30
N PRO A 340 25.64 -7.04 7.44
CA PRO A 340 26.81 -7.00 6.54
C PRO A 340 26.53 -6.74 5.04
N GLU A 341 27.63 -6.59 4.28
CA GLU A 341 27.80 -6.11 2.89
C GLU A 341 27.25 -7.02 1.76
N SER A 342 26.69 -6.42 0.68
CA SER A 342 26.44 -7.06 -0.62
C SER A 342 26.65 -6.12 -1.83
N GLU A 343 27.09 -6.69 -2.96
CA GLU A 343 27.52 -6.04 -4.22
C GLU A 343 26.37 -5.61 -5.16
N PRO A 344 26.60 -4.71 -6.16
CA PRO A 344 25.59 -3.72 -6.58
C PRO A 344 24.73 -4.06 -7.81
N GLN A 345 23.46 -3.63 -7.76
CA GLN A 345 22.47 -3.56 -8.84
C GLN A 345 22.43 -2.13 -9.45
N ASP A 346 22.92 -1.96 -10.68
CA ASP A 346 22.97 -0.64 -11.36
C ASP A 346 21.92 -0.44 -12.48
N GLU A 347 21.05 -1.41 -12.76
CA GLU A 347 20.15 -1.37 -13.94
C GLU A 347 18.71 -0.91 -13.65
N TYR A 348 18.33 -0.66 -12.40
CA TYR A 348 16.94 -0.42 -11.98
C TYR A 348 16.50 1.06 -12.07
N THR A 349 17.41 2.02 -11.88
CA THR A 349 17.06 3.43 -11.59
C THR A 349 16.70 4.27 -12.81
N ALA A 350 17.07 3.87 -14.02
CA ALA A 350 16.68 4.57 -15.26
C ALA A 350 15.21 4.29 -15.69
N LYS A 351 14.52 3.34 -15.03
CA LYS A 351 13.26 2.74 -15.51
C LYS A 351 11.97 3.33 -14.90
N LEU A 352 12.08 4.34 -14.03
CA LEU A 352 10.92 4.93 -13.32
C LEU A 352 10.48 6.32 -13.83
N GLY A 353 11.10 6.88 -14.87
CA GLY A 353 10.85 8.27 -15.29
C GLY A 353 11.34 9.33 -14.28
N LEU A 354 11.95 8.86 -13.19
CA LEU A 354 12.80 9.63 -12.29
C LEU A 354 14.10 9.99 -13.02
N ALA A 355 14.80 11.01 -12.53
CA ALA A 355 16.07 11.40 -13.10
C ALA A 355 17.03 10.21 -13.13
N ALA A 356 17.52 9.87 -14.33
CA ALA A 356 18.37 8.73 -14.57
C ALA A 356 19.64 8.85 -13.72
N ARG A 357 19.93 7.81 -12.95
CA ARG A 357 21.14 7.70 -12.13
C ARG A 357 22.31 7.32 -13.04
N LEU A 358 23.25 8.24 -13.21
CA LEU A 358 24.62 7.89 -13.56
C LEU A 358 25.40 7.86 -12.25
N ARG A 359 25.75 6.66 -11.75
CA ARG A 359 26.84 6.58 -10.76
C ARG A 359 28.06 7.17 -11.45
N LEU A 360 28.64 8.20 -10.84
CA LEU A 360 29.90 8.74 -11.34
C LEU A 360 30.95 7.65 -11.18
N SER A 361 31.22 6.93 -12.28
CA SER A 361 32.23 5.89 -12.28
C SER A 361 33.59 6.53 -12.03
N THR A 362 34.54 5.71 -11.58
CA THR A 362 35.91 6.14 -11.30
C THR A 362 36.63 6.76 -12.51
N SER A 363 36.07 6.71 -13.72
CA SER A 363 36.64 7.26 -14.96
C SER A 363 36.21 8.69 -15.31
N ASP A 364 35.23 9.31 -14.63
CA ASP A 364 34.84 10.71 -14.89
C ASP A 364 35.69 11.69 -14.06
N SER A 365 36.95 11.84 -14.47
CA SER A 365 38.00 12.50 -13.67
C SER A 365 37.69 13.95 -13.33
N HIS A 366 37.02 14.70 -14.22
CA HIS A 366 36.71 16.12 -14.00
C HIS A 366 35.69 16.34 -12.87
N HIS A 367 34.62 15.55 -12.82
CA HIS A 367 33.66 15.64 -11.72
C HIS A 367 34.29 15.21 -10.39
N ARG A 368 35.17 14.20 -10.43
CA ARG A 368 35.79 13.65 -9.24
C ARG A 368 36.83 14.59 -8.61
N GLU A 369 37.69 15.22 -9.41
CA GLU A 369 38.60 16.28 -8.95
C GLU A 369 37.80 17.40 -8.29
N TRP A 370 36.67 17.78 -8.89
CA TRP A 370 35.86 18.86 -8.35
C TRP A 370 35.18 18.50 -7.01
N PHE A 371 34.61 17.29 -6.87
CA PHE A 371 34.04 16.80 -5.61
C PHE A 371 35.09 16.57 -4.51
N ASN A 372 36.30 16.15 -4.86
CA ASN A 372 37.33 15.83 -3.87
C ASN A 372 38.18 17.04 -3.45
N ASP A 373 38.47 17.97 -4.38
CA ASP A 373 39.46 19.01 -4.13
C ASP A 373 38.84 20.38 -3.83
N THR A 374 37.72 20.72 -4.49
CA THR A 374 37.13 22.07 -4.42
C THR A 374 36.01 22.17 -3.38
N LEU A 375 35.08 21.21 -3.37
CA LEU A 375 33.90 21.24 -2.50
C LEU A 375 34.20 21.13 -0.99
N PRO A 376 35.09 20.22 -0.53
CA PRO A 376 35.33 20.01 0.89
C PRO A 376 35.89 21.26 1.60
N GLN A 377 36.70 22.04 0.89
CA GLN A 377 37.24 23.32 1.39
C GLN A 377 36.11 24.33 1.67
N GLN A 378 35.05 24.32 0.86
CA GLN A 378 33.91 25.21 1.01
C GLN A 378 32.91 24.72 2.07
N LEU A 379 32.68 23.40 2.14
CA LEU A 379 31.77 22.75 3.10
C LEU A 379 32.21 22.91 4.56
N SER A 380 33.53 22.95 4.80
CA SER A 380 34.13 23.13 6.13
C SER A 380 33.67 24.40 6.86
N SER A 381 33.08 25.36 6.13
CA SER A 381 32.65 26.66 6.67
C SER A 381 31.13 26.81 6.91
N ARG A 382 30.26 25.89 6.44
CA ARG A 382 28.82 26.17 6.28
C ARG A 382 27.82 25.16 6.86
N GLY A 383 28.26 24.10 7.54
CA GLY A 383 27.36 23.09 8.10
C GLY A 383 26.55 22.35 7.02
N LEU A 384 25.41 21.75 7.40
CA LEU A 384 24.54 20.89 6.56
C LEU A 384 23.83 21.59 5.38
N ARG A 385 24.21 22.83 5.02
CA ARG A 385 23.55 23.56 3.94
C ARG A 385 24.16 23.19 2.59
N PRO A 386 23.36 22.83 1.58
CA PRO A 386 23.87 22.50 0.26
C PRO A 386 24.55 23.71 -0.38
N TYR A 387 25.64 23.43 -1.09
CA TYR A 387 26.39 24.45 -1.81
C TYR A 387 25.80 24.67 -3.20
N LEU A 388 25.07 25.77 -3.40
CA LEU A 388 24.55 26.16 -4.71
C LEU A 388 25.63 26.93 -5.49
N GLN A 389 26.15 26.36 -6.59
CA GLN A 389 27.06 27.08 -7.49
C GLN A 389 26.28 27.82 -8.59
N PRO A 390 26.63 29.08 -8.93
CA PRO A 390 26.00 29.85 -10.00
C PRO A 390 26.00 29.15 -11.38
N PRO A 391 25.03 29.51 -12.26
CA PRO A 391 24.69 28.82 -13.51
C PRO A 391 25.74 28.84 -14.63
N ASP A 392 26.93 29.38 -14.36
CA ASP A 392 28.00 29.55 -15.33
C ASP A 392 28.69 28.20 -15.64
N THR A 393 28.49 27.19 -14.78
CA THR A 393 29.08 25.84 -14.86
C THR A 393 28.00 24.76 -14.84
N GLN A 394 27.49 24.39 -16.02
CA GLN A 394 26.90 23.10 -16.47
C GLN A 394 25.96 22.23 -15.59
N GLY A 395 25.66 22.54 -14.32
CA GLY A 395 24.73 21.75 -13.52
C GLY A 395 24.62 22.23 -12.06
N LEU A 396 23.52 21.88 -11.38
CA LEU A 396 23.38 22.13 -9.94
C LEU A 396 24.11 21.04 -9.17
N VAL A 397 24.82 21.42 -8.11
CA VAL A 397 25.39 20.44 -7.19
C VAL A 397 24.77 20.62 -5.81
N LEU A 398 24.33 19.52 -5.23
CA LEU A 398 23.85 19.45 -3.86
C LEU A 398 24.80 18.57 -3.06
N SER A 399 25.12 19.01 -1.86
CA SER A 399 26.12 18.35 -1.04
C SER A 399 25.69 18.32 0.42
N TRP A 400 25.73 17.14 1.04
CA TRP A 400 25.40 16.96 2.45
C TRP A 400 26.57 16.31 3.18
N LYS A 401 26.74 16.68 4.45
CA LYS A 401 27.77 16.14 5.33
C LYS A 401 27.11 15.39 6.49
N LEU A 402 27.21 14.07 6.50
CA LEU A 402 26.48 13.21 7.44
C LEU A 402 27.40 12.60 8.49
N SER A 403 26.83 12.32 9.67
CA SER A 403 27.49 11.48 10.67
C SER A 403 27.54 10.02 10.22
N PHE A 404 28.40 9.22 10.86
CA PHE A 404 28.51 7.78 10.55
C PHE A 404 27.16 7.04 10.62
N ARG A 405 26.32 7.35 11.63
CA ARG A 405 25.00 6.73 11.80
C ARG A 405 24.02 7.13 10.70
N GLU A 406 24.08 8.38 10.24
CA GLU A 406 23.22 8.90 9.17
C GLU A 406 23.65 8.42 7.78
N LEU A 407 24.92 8.04 7.59
CA LEU A 407 25.44 7.52 6.31
C LEU A 407 24.97 6.10 6.01
N GLU A 408 24.71 5.28 7.03
CA GLU A 408 24.50 3.85 6.87
C GLU A 408 23.36 3.52 5.87
N PRO A 409 22.20 4.18 5.91
CA PRO A 409 21.13 3.95 4.92
C PRO A 409 21.50 4.31 3.48
N TRP A 410 22.50 5.17 3.26
CA TRP A 410 22.87 5.63 1.92
C TRP A 410 23.82 4.66 1.22
N ARG A 411 24.44 3.75 1.97
CA ARG A 411 25.34 2.75 1.44
C ARG A 411 24.51 1.67 0.75
N HIS A 412 24.88 1.32 -0.48
CA HIS A 412 24.31 0.22 -1.25
C HIS A 412 22.86 0.40 -1.75
N LEU A 413 22.09 1.37 -1.23
CA LEU A 413 20.71 1.61 -1.67
C LEU A 413 20.59 2.33 -3.03
N ALA A 414 19.41 2.18 -3.65
CA ALA A 414 19.07 2.94 -4.83
C ALA A 414 18.79 4.40 -4.45
N LEU A 415 19.37 5.35 -5.20
CA LEU A 415 19.17 6.77 -4.96
C LEU A 415 18.15 7.34 -5.94
N HIS A 416 17.09 7.93 -5.41
CA HIS A 416 16.07 8.63 -6.16
C HIS A 416 16.17 10.14 -5.92
N PHE A 417 15.90 10.92 -6.96
CA PHE A 417 15.89 12.37 -6.86
C PHE A 417 14.53 12.93 -7.25
N LEU A 418 13.97 13.73 -6.36
CA LEU A 418 12.62 14.27 -6.44
C LEU A 418 12.67 15.80 -6.46
N VAL A 419 11.87 16.39 -7.34
CA VAL A 419 11.55 17.81 -7.36
C VAL A 419 10.12 17.97 -6.90
N GLN A 420 9.94 18.56 -5.72
CA GLN A 420 8.65 18.60 -5.06
C GLN A 420 8.11 20.00 -4.88
N LEU A 421 6.78 20.12 -4.91
CA LEU A 421 6.04 21.28 -4.43
C LEU A 421 5.03 20.83 -3.37
N HIS A 422 5.23 21.30 -2.14
CA HIS A 422 4.29 21.12 -1.04
C HIS A 422 3.53 22.42 -0.81
N ASN A 423 2.25 22.47 -1.20
CA ASN A 423 1.42 23.66 -1.04
C ASN A 423 0.88 23.76 0.39
N LEU A 424 1.76 24.01 1.36
CA LEU A 424 1.37 24.14 2.75
C LEU A 424 0.55 25.41 2.94
N ASN A 425 -0.39 25.39 3.88
CA ASN A 425 -1.20 26.57 4.22
C ASN A 425 -0.34 27.78 4.63
N ILE A 426 0.89 27.53 5.10
CA ILE A 426 1.88 28.52 5.53
C ILE A 426 2.80 29.03 4.41
N TYR A 427 3.15 28.21 3.41
CA TYR A 427 4.01 28.59 2.28
C TYR A 427 3.99 27.51 1.18
N PRO A 428 3.99 27.87 -0.12
CA PRO A 428 4.17 26.92 -1.23
C PRO A 428 5.65 26.54 -1.36
N LEU A 429 6.04 25.46 -0.69
CA LEU A 429 7.44 25.08 -0.53
C LEU A 429 7.92 24.22 -1.70
N ILE A 430 8.89 24.70 -2.46
CA ILE A 430 9.60 23.89 -3.45
C ILE A 430 10.80 23.23 -2.77
N ALA A 431 10.91 21.91 -2.87
CA ALA A 431 12.00 21.15 -2.28
C ALA A 431 12.66 20.23 -3.31
N LEU A 432 13.97 20.11 -3.24
CA LEU A 432 14.73 19.05 -3.89
C LEU A 432 15.01 17.97 -2.85
N VAL A 433 14.59 16.74 -3.09
CA VAL A 433 14.73 15.61 -2.16
C VAL A 433 15.55 14.52 -2.82
N LEU A 434 16.65 14.15 -2.19
CA LEU A 434 17.38 12.92 -2.47
C LEU A 434 16.85 11.86 -1.51
N ALA A 435 16.44 10.71 -2.01
CA ALA A 435 15.92 9.61 -1.21
C ALA A 435 16.75 8.35 -1.46
N ALA A 436 17.10 7.64 -0.39
CA ALA A 436 17.62 6.29 -0.44
C ALA A 436 16.45 5.31 -0.32
N VAL A 437 16.28 4.46 -1.32
CA VAL A 437 15.19 3.47 -1.38
C VAL A 437 15.74 2.06 -1.36
N ASP A 438 15.02 1.16 -0.67
CA ASP A 438 15.32 -0.27 -0.64
C ASP A 438 14.82 -1.00 -1.89
N ASP A 439 15.00 -2.33 -1.90
CA ASP A 439 14.62 -3.21 -3.02
C ASP A 439 13.09 -3.24 -3.24
N ASP A 440 12.30 -2.94 -2.21
CA ASP A 440 10.84 -2.84 -2.28
C ASP A 440 10.38 -1.43 -2.73
N GLY A 441 11.32 -0.50 -2.89
CA GLY A 441 11.07 0.90 -3.26
C GLY A 441 10.59 1.77 -2.10
N GLU A 442 10.68 1.28 -0.86
CA GLU A 442 10.37 2.06 0.34
C GLU A 442 11.53 2.98 0.69
N VAL A 443 11.21 4.16 1.23
CA VAL A 443 12.23 5.16 1.56
C VAL A 443 12.81 4.87 2.93
N VAL A 444 14.11 4.59 2.97
CA VAL A 444 14.85 4.29 4.20
C VAL A 444 15.45 5.57 4.80
N ALA A 445 15.90 6.49 3.94
CA ALA A 445 16.41 7.79 4.35
C ALA A 445 16.17 8.85 3.28
N ASP A 446 16.08 10.11 3.69
CA ASP A 446 15.92 11.23 2.79
C ASP A 446 16.77 12.44 3.22
N LEU A 447 17.22 13.20 2.24
CA LEU A 447 17.92 14.48 2.39
C LEU A 447 17.22 15.49 1.50
N TYR A 448 17.12 16.73 1.95
CA TYR A 448 16.39 17.72 1.18
C TYR A 448 17.00 19.12 1.23
N HIS A 449 16.59 19.94 0.27
CA HIS A 449 16.84 21.37 0.24
C HIS A 449 15.59 22.13 -0.22
N CYS A 450 15.17 23.10 0.59
CA CYS A 450 13.99 23.91 0.31
C CYS A 450 14.39 25.26 -0.29
N PHE A 451 13.59 25.73 -1.25
CA PHE A 451 13.81 26.97 -1.98
C PHE A 451 12.76 28.02 -1.62
N ASP A 452 13.20 29.23 -1.26
CA ASP A 452 12.36 30.41 -1.15
C ASP A 452 12.17 31.03 -2.54
N VAL A 453 10.98 30.84 -3.11
CA VAL A 453 10.63 31.35 -4.45
C VAL A 453 10.59 32.88 -4.47
N LYS A 454 10.43 33.54 -3.31
CA LYS A 454 10.52 35.01 -3.21
C LYS A 454 11.95 35.52 -3.32
N GLU A 455 12.96 34.71 -2.97
CA GLU A 455 14.36 35.13 -3.05
C GLU A 455 14.83 35.11 -4.52
N PRO A 456 15.22 36.26 -5.12
CA PRO A 456 15.54 36.33 -6.54
C PRO A 456 16.66 35.38 -7.00
N LYS A 457 17.65 35.13 -6.14
CA LYS A 457 18.76 34.21 -6.44
C LYS A 457 18.28 32.76 -6.50
N GLN A 458 17.56 32.31 -5.47
CA GLN A 458 16.99 30.96 -5.42
C GLN A 458 16.00 30.73 -6.56
N ARG A 459 15.16 31.73 -6.86
CA ARG A 459 14.26 31.68 -8.03
C ARG A 459 15.02 31.57 -9.34
N ALA A 460 16.11 32.32 -9.53
CA ALA A 460 16.93 32.22 -10.74
C ALA A 460 17.54 30.81 -10.89
N PHE A 461 17.93 30.16 -9.79
CA PHE A 461 18.38 28.77 -9.80
C PHE A 461 17.29 27.80 -10.23
N LEU A 462 16.09 27.88 -9.64
CA LEU A 462 14.97 27.04 -10.02
C LEU A 462 14.59 27.23 -11.50
N MET A 463 14.62 28.47 -11.99
CA MET A 463 14.37 28.76 -13.41
C MET A 463 15.45 28.20 -14.34
N HIS A 464 16.70 28.15 -13.90
CA HIS A 464 17.78 27.52 -14.66
C HIS A 464 17.57 26.00 -14.74
N LEU A 465 17.31 25.34 -13.59
CA LEU A 465 16.99 23.91 -13.53
C LEU A 465 15.74 23.56 -14.36
N ALA A 466 14.73 24.42 -14.35
CA ALA A 466 13.51 24.22 -15.14
C ALA A 466 13.76 24.28 -16.66
N ARG A 467 14.88 24.85 -17.11
CA ARG A 467 15.32 24.84 -18.52
C ARG A 467 16.26 23.68 -18.82
N HIS A 468 17.17 23.39 -17.91
CA HIS A 468 18.17 22.35 -18.03
C HIS A 468 18.27 21.58 -16.71
N PHE A 469 17.53 20.47 -16.62
CA PHE A 469 17.49 19.67 -15.41
C PHE A 469 18.71 18.73 -15.35
N ASP A 470 19.73 19.18 -14.63
CA ASP A 470 20.96 18.44 -14.38
C ASP A 470 21.41 18.72 -12.95
N VAL A 471 21.31 17.71 -12.10
CA VAL A 471 21.63 17.80 -10.68
C VAL A 471 22.63 16.73 -10.31
N SER A 472 23.73 17.13 -9.69
CA SER A 472 24.65 16.20 -9.04
C SER A 472 24.46 16.26 -7.53
N ALA A 473 24.37 15.11 -6.89
CA ALA A 473 24.30 14.96 -5.44
C ALA A 473 25.60 14.34 -4.93
N ALA A 474 26.12 14.85 -3.82
CA ALA A 474 27.28 14.31 -3.13
C ALA A 474 27.03 14.21 -1.63
N ILE A 475 27.38 13.07 -1.05
CA ILE A 475 27.27 12.80 0.39
C ILE A 475 28.68 12.60 0.93
N TYR A 476 29.03 13.39 1.93
CA TYR A 476 30.31 13.37 2.61
C TYR A 476 30.14 12.86 4.03
N ASP A 477 31.17 12.20 4.56
CA ASP A 477 31.21 11.83 5.96
C ASP A 477 31.56 13.02 6.89
N SER A 478 31.59 12.76 8.20
CA SER A 478 31.96 13.77 9.21
C SER A 478 33.38 14.31 9.04
N ASN A 479 34.27 13.60 8.35
CA ASN A 479 35.64 14.02 8.05
C ASN A 479 35.75 14.81 6.74
N GLY A 480 34.66 14.91 5.97
CA GLY A 480 34.63 15.55 4.65
C GLY A 480 35.10 14.63 3.53
N ALA A 481 35.20 13.32 3.76
CA ALA A 481 35.48 12.35 2.71
C ALA A 481 34.21 12.03 1.93
N LEU A 482 34.30 12.06 0.60
CA LEU A 482 33.19 11.71 -0.28
C LEU A 482 32.82 10.22 -0.09
N THR A 483 31.58 9.95 0.29
CA THR A 483 31.06 8.60 0.49
C THR A 483 30.22 8.14 -0.70
N GLU A 484 29.27 8.98 -1.14
CA GLU A 484 28.39 8.68 -2.27
C GLU A 484 28.28 9.89 -3.20
N ALA A 485 28.15 9.63 -4.50
CA ALA A 485 27.87 10.67 -5.49
C ALA A 485 27.02 10.11 -6.64
N ALA A 486 26.05 10.90 -7.09
CA ALA A 486 25.18 10.55 -8.20
C ALA A 486 24.86 11.78 -9.04
N ARG A 487 24.73 11.59 -10.36
CA ARG A 487 24.19 12.60 -11.26
C ARG A 487 22.80 12.18 -11.71
N PHE A 488 21.91 13.15 -11.73
CA PHE A 488 20.48 13.03 -12.00
C PHE A 488 20.15 13.95 -13.17
N SER A 489 19.75 13.35 -14.29
CA SER A 489 19.26 14.05 -15.47
C SER A 489 17.91 13.46 -15.88
N GLY A 490 16.96 14.29 -16.34
CA GLY A 490 15.66 13.78 -16.78
C GLY A 490 14.64 14.85 -17.08
N PRO A 491 13.44 14.48 -17.55
CA PRO A 491 12.39 15.40 -17.97
C PRO A 491 11.59 15.98 -16.77
N LEU A 492 12.30 16.48 -15.75
CA LEU A 492 11.70 17.13 -14.57
C LEU A 492 11.65 18.66 -14.68
N GLY A 493 12.24 19.23 -15.74
CA GLY A 493 12.21 20.68 -15.97
C GLY A 493 10.79 21.25 -16.11
N GLU A 494 9.90 20.53 -16.79
CA GLU A 494 8.48 20.92 -16.91
C GLU A 494 7.75 20.88 -15.56
N ASN A 495 7.97 19.83 -14.75
CA ASN A 495 7.43 19.74 -13.39
C ASN A 495 7.86 20.93 -12.55
N LEU A 496 9.16 21.27 -12.61
CA LEU A 496 9.70 22.38 -11.85
C LEU A 496 9.12 23.72 -12.31
N ARG A 497 8.93 23.93 -13.62
CA ARG A 497 8.28 25.13 -14.14
C ARG A 497 6.86 25.26 -13.64
N ALA A 498 6.07 24.19 -13.73
CA ALA A 498 4.71 24.15 -13.22
C ALA A 498 4.65 24.40 -11.69
N ALA A 499 5.64 23.88 -10.95
CA ALA A 499 5.77 24.12 -9.51
C ALA A 499 6.06 25.60 -9.19
N ILE A 500 6.97 26.24 -9.94
CA ILE A 500 7.28 27.68 -9.79
C ILE A 500 6.02 28.52 -10.08
N ASP A 501 5.32 28.23 -11.17
CA ASP A 501 4.11 28.97 -11.56
C ASP A 501 2.98 28.84 -10.53
N GLU A 502 2.83 27.66 -9.92
CA GLU A 502 1.88 27.43 -8.83
C GLU A 502 2.28 28.19 -7.55
N ALA A 503 3.57 28.14 -7.18
CA ALA A 503 4.08 28.88 -6.03
C ALA A 503 3.91 30.39 -6.21
N ASP A 504 4.22 30.93 -7.40
CA ASP A 504 4.04 32.35 -7.74
C ASP A 504 2.56 32.75 -7.60
N ARG A 505 1.61 31.92 -8.08
CA ARG A 505 0.17 32.18 -7.91
C ARG A 505 -0.23 32.23 -6.43
N ARG A 506 0.22 31.28 -5.61
CA ARG A 506 -0.11 31.25 -4.18
C ARG A 506 0.49 32.44 -3.43
N ILE A 507 1.72 32.83 -3.76
CA ILE A 507 2.41 34.00 -3.17
C ILE A 507 1.72 35.32 -3.55
N GLN A 508 1.22 35.45 -4.77
CA GLN A 508 0.46 36.63 -5.19
C GLN A 508 -0.86 36.77 -4.42
N GLN A 509 -1.52 35.64 -4.13
CA GLN A 509 -2.79 35.60 -3.39
C GLN A 509 -2.61 35.88 -1.89
N ASP A 510 -1.47 35.50 -1.30
CA ASP A 510 -1.25 35.59 0.13
C ASP A 510 0.15 36.10 0.45
N LYS A 511 0.20 37.34 0.97
CA LYS A 511 1.45 37.99 1.33
C LYS A 511 1.97 37.59 2.70
N SER A 512 1.14 36.92 3.53
CA SER A 512 1.45 36.56 4.91
C SER A 512 2.22 35.24 5.06
N LEU A 513 2.55 34.58 3.94
CA LEU A 513 3.24 33.30 3.92
C LEU A 513 4.64 33.37 4.55
N ASP A 514 4.96 32.36 5.36
CA ASP A 514 6.18 32.24 6.16
C ASP A 514 7.01 31.03 5.70
N PHE A 515 8.14 31.32 5.04
CA PHE A 515 9.05 30.31 4.50
C PHE A 515 9.75 29.50 5.59
N GLU A 516 10.22 30.14 6.67
CA GLU A 516 10.99 29.46 7.72
C GLU A 516 10.09 28.50 8.50
N ALA A 517 8.85 28.90 8.78
CA ALA A 517 7.86 28.01 9.39
C ALA A 517 7.55 26.81 8.50
N ALA A 518 7.51 27.00 7.17
CA ALA A 518 7.29 25.91 6.22
C ALA A 518 8.46 24.95 6.15
N VAL A 519 9.70 25.45 6.16
CA VAL A 519 10.91 24.62 6.21
C VAL A 519 10.95 23.81 7.51
N ALA A 520 10.62 24.44 8.65
CA ALA A 520 10.57 23.75 9.94
C ALA A 520 9.55 22.59 9.92
N ARG A 521 8.33 22.86 9.45
CA ARG A 521 7.28 21.82 9.31
C ARG A 521 7.68 20.71 8.34
N PHE A 522 8.25 21.07 7.19
CA PHE A 522 8.70 20.10 6.20
C PHE A 522 9.81 19.20 6.74
N GLY A 523 10.63 19.70 7.67
CA GLY A 523 11.72 18.95 8.30
C GLY A 523 11.32 18.07 9.47
N GLU A 524 10.06 18.09 9.90
CA GLU A 524 9.58 17.18 10.94
C GLU A 524 9.74 15.72 10.49
N PRO A 525 10.23 14.80 11.33
CA PRO A 525 10.37 13.38 10.96
C PRO A 525 9.05 12.72 10.54
N SER A 526 7.91 13.21 11.05
CA SER A 526 6.57 12.73 10.74
C SER A 526 5.99 13.29 9.43
N PHE A 527 6.65 14.25 8.79
CA PHE A 527 6.13 14.85 7.56
C PHE A 527 6.27 13.87 6.38
N PRO A 528 5.20 13.58 5.62
CA PRO A 528 5.23 12.61 4.53
C PRO A 528 5.91 13.17 3.27
N ARG A 529 7.25 13.35 3.33
CA ARG A 529 8.02 14.01 2.26
C ARG A 529 7.88 13.28 0.91
N ILE A 530 7.86 11.96 0.90
CA ILE A 530 7.78 11.14 -0.33
C ILE A 530 6.33 10.90 -0.79
N GLY A 531 5.37 11.55 -0.14
CA GLY A 531 3.95 11.27 -0.35
C GLY A 531 3.47 10.05 0.44
N SER A 532 2.16 9.87 0.41
CA SER A 532 1.36 8.88 1.11
C SER A 532 0.45 8.10 0.16
N MET A 533 0.17 8.62 -1.05
CA MET A 533 -0.55 7.88 -2.08
C MET A 533 0.44 7.09 -2.94
N ARG A 534 0.24 5.78 -3.04
CA ARG A 534 1.02 4.95 -3.98
C ARG A 534 0.44 5.09 -5.37
N HIS A 535 1.29 5.24 -6.39
CA HIS A 535 0.88 5.17 -7.79
C HIS A 535 1.44 3.92 -8.47
N PRO A 536 0.71 3.34 -9.45
CA PRO A 536 1.17 2.13 -10.13
C PRO A 536 2.19 2.42 -11.25
N PHE A 537 2.35 3.69 -11.67
CA PHE A 537 3.10 4.03 -12.88
C PHE A 537 4.58 3.66 -12.79
N THR A 538 5.00 2.84 -13.73
CA THR A 538 6.40 2.61 -14.13
C THR A 538 6.54 2.95 -15.60
N HIS A 539 7.77 3.09 -16.11
CA HIS A 539 7.97 3.35 -17.56
C HIS A 539 7.49 2.17 -18.42
N GLU A 540 7.47 0.96 -17.85
CA GLU A 540 7.03 -0.28 -18.50
C GLU A 540 5.51 -0.48 -18.43
N LEU A 541 4.86 0.15 -17.46
CA LEU A 541 3.42 0.08 -17.32
C LEU A 541 2.75 0.56 -18.62
N PHE A 542 1.88 -0.28 -19.15
CA PHE A 542 1.14 -0.06 -20.39
C PHE A 542 2.02 0.07 -21.65
N GLN A 543 3.26 -0.42 -21.67
CA GLN A 543 4.03 -0.46 -22.93
C GLN A 543 3.38 -1.36 -23.99
N SER A 544 2.73 -2.45 -23.55
CA SER A 544 2.06 -3.40 -24.42
C SER A 544 0.60 -3.57 -24.04
N LEU A 545 -0.25 -2.57 -24.33
CA LEU A 545 -1.69 -2.73 -24.21
C LEU A 545 -2.23 -3.50 -25.41
N ARG A 546 -2.24 -4.83 -25.29
CA ARG A 546 -2.70 -5.70 -26.39
C ARG A 546 -4.17 -6.04 -26.24
N LEU A 547 -4.57 -6.32 -25.01
CA LEU A 547 -5.88 -6.82 -24.67
C LEU A 547 -6.86 -5.68 -24.32
N ALA A 548 -8.15 -5.95 -24.48
CA ALA A 548 -9.21 -5.01 -24.16
C ALA A 548 -9.37 -4.85 -22.65
N ASP A 549 -9.21 -5.92 -21.87
CA ASP A 549 -9.26 -5.91 -20.41
C ASP A 549 -8.16 -5.02 -19.81
N GLU A 550 -6.92 -5.16 -20.29
CA GLU A 550 -5.75 -4.36 -19.92
C GLU A 550 -5.98 -2.89 -20.25
N THR A 551 -6.55 -2.62 -21.43
CA THR A 551 -6.84 -1.26 -21.89
C THR A 551 -7.93 -0.63 -21.04
N MET A 552 -8.99 -1.37 -20.68
CA MET A 552 -10.07 -0.90 -19.81
C MET A 552 -9.58 -0.63 -18.38
N LEU A 553 -8.72 -1.48 -17.84
CA LEU A 553 -8.07 -1.23 -16.56
C LEU A 553 -7.17 0.03 -16.63
N ALA A 554 -6.39 0.18 -17.70
CA ALA A 554 -5.50 1.31 -17.89
C ALA A 554 -6.27 2.65 -18.01
N THR A 555 -7.41 2.67 -18.71
CA THR A 555 -8.26 3.88 -18.78
C THR A 555 -8.84 4.23 -17.41
N GLY A 556 -9.23 3.24 -16.60
CA GLY A 556 -9.67 3.43 -15.22
C GLY A 556 -8.60 4.07 -14.34
N ILE A 557 -7.39 3.49 -14.34
CA ILE A 557 -6.23 4.00 -13.58
C ILE A 557 -5.87 5.42 -14.02
N LEU A 558 -5.75 5.67 -15.33
CA LEU A 558 -5.41 7.00 -15.83
C LEU A 558 -6.52 8.02 -15.59
N SER A 559 -7.78 7.62 -15.63
CA SER A 559 -8.90 8.51 -15.32
C SER A 559 -8.79 9.04 -13.89
N TYR A 560 -8.50 8.15 -12.91
CA TYR A 560 -8.27 8.53 -11.52
C TYR A 560 -7.10 9.50 -11.38
N TRP A 561 -5.95 9.18 -11.98
CA TRP A 561 -4.75 10.02 -11.89
C TRP A 561 -4.79 11.28 -12.75
N SER A 562 -5.72 11.38 -13.69
CA SER A 562 -5.94 12.58 -14.51
C SER A 562 -6.81 13.63 -13.81
N GLN A 563 -7.45 13.28 -12.68
CA GLN A 563 -8.14 14.26 -11.84
C GLN A 563 -7.16 15.32 -11.34
N GLU A 564 -7.59 16.57 -11.22
CA GLU A 564 -6.68 17.69 -10.95
C GLU A 564 -5.86 17.49 -9.67
N ALA A 565 -6.50 17.09 -8.57
CA ALA A 565 -5.82 16.85 -7.30
C ALA A 565 -4.77 15.74 -7.40
N ASN A 566 -5.14 14.59 -7.97
CA ASN A 566 -4.26 13.42 -8.11
C ASN A 566 -3.12 13.68 -9.09
N ARG A 567 -3.40 14.35 -10.22
CA ARG A 567 -2.39 14.76 -11.19
C ARG A 567 -1.38 15.69 -10.55
N ARG A 568 -1.84 16.72 -9.83
CA ARG A 568 -0.95 17.63 -9.10
C ARG A 568 -0.09 16.87 -8.10
N TYR A 569 -0.69 15.98 -7.33
CA TYR A 569 0.01 15.15 -6.37
C TYR A 569 1.09 14.27 -7.04
N LEU A 570 0.75 13.62 -8.15
CA LEU A 570 1.67 12.81 -8.92
C LEU A 570 2.87 13.62 -9.45
N LEU A 571 2.61 14.80 -10.00
CA LEU A 571 3.65 15.66 -10.57
C LEU A 571 4.50 16.36 -9.51
N PHE A 572 3.88 16.81 -8.41
CA PHE A 572 4.50 17.68 -7.41
C PHE A 572 4.96 16.97 -6.14
N ASN A 573 4.40 15.82 -5.78
CA ASN A 573 4.84 15.10 -4.58
C ASN A 573 5.68 13.88 -4.98
N HIS A 574 5.30 13.16 -6.03
CA HIS A 574 6.06 12.01 -6.53
C HIS A 574 7.08 12.36 -7.63
N SER A 575 7.11 13.62 -8.07
CA SER A 575 8.00 14.07 -9.14
C SER A 575 7.89 13.23 -10.42
N PHE A 576 6.74 12.63 -10.67
CA PHE A 576 6.53 11.86 -11.88
C PHE A 576 6.52 12.81 -13.08
N SER A 577 7.32 12.53 -14.11
CA SER A 577 7.47 13.47 -15.22
C SER A 577 6.15 13.77 -15.92
N ALA A 578 5.84 15.05 -16.10
CA ALA A 578 4.67 15.50 -16.84
C ALA A 578 4.66 14.97 -18.28
N ASP A 579 5.82 14.95 -18.94
CA ASP A 579 5.99 14.46 -20.31
C ASP A 579 5.77 12.95 -20.40
N ALA A 580 6.28 12.20 -19.43
CA ALA A 580 6.04 10.75 -19.33
C ALA A 580 4.56 10.45 -19.07
N PHE A 581 3.91 11.21 -18.18
CA PHE A 581 2.48 11.06 -17.91
C PHE A 581 1.62 11.36 -19.13
N GLU A 582 1.95 12.43 -19.86
CA GLU A 582 1.27 12.77 -21.12
C GLU A 582 1.48 11.70 -22.19
N THR A 583 2.69 11.13 -22.29
CA THR A 583 2.97 10.00 -23.20
C THR A 583 2.15 8.76 -22.83
N LEU A 584 2.02 8.46 -21.53
CA LEU A 584 1.15 7.37 -21.06
C LEU A 584 -0.30 7.65 -21.42
N GLN A 585 -0.80 8.87 -21.18
CA GLN A 585 -2.16 9.26 -21.57
C GLN A 585 -2.40 9.06 -23.06
N ASP A 586 -1.51 9.56 -23.91
CA ASP A 586 -1.66 9.45 -25.36
C ASP A 586 -1.69 7.98 -25.81
N ARG A 587 -0.84 7.12 -25.23
CA ARG A 587 -0.78 5.69 -25.55
C ARG A 587 -2.08 4.97 -25.18
N VAL A 588 -2.54 5.14 -23.94
CA VAL A 588 -3.76 4.48 -23.46
C VAL A 588 -4.99 5.01 -24.17
N VAL A 589 -5.08 6.33 -24.39
CA VAL A 589 -6.19 6.95 -25.13
C VAL A 589 -6.25 6.43 -26.56
N ASN A 590 -5.13 6.37 -27.27
CA ASN A 590 -5.12 5.82 -28.63
C ASN A 590 -5.60 4.37 -28.66
N ARG A 591 -5.09 3.54 -27.74
CA ARG A 591 -5.49 2.13 -27.69
C ARG A 591 -6.96 1.94 -27.34
N ALA A 592 -7.47 2.74 -26.41
CA ALA A 592 -8.88 2.74 -26.05
C ALA A 592 -9.75 3.15 -27.24
N ILE A 593 -9.34 4.16 -28.04
CA ILE A 593 -10.05 4.55 -29.26
C ILE A 593 -10.06 3.40 -30.27
N GLU A 594 -8.92 2.76 -30.53
CA GLU A 594 -8.80 1.63 -31.47
C GLU A 594 -9.71 0.45 -31.11
N LEU A 595 -9.89 0.20 -29.81
CA LEU A 595 -10.70 -0.92 -29.30
C LEU A 595 -12.17 -0.53 -29.01
N GLY A 596 -12.50 0.76 -29.06
CA GLY A 596 -13.82 1.25 -28.65
C GLY A 596 -14.06 1.19 -27.14
N ILE A 597 -13.00 1.23 -26.33
CA ILE A 597 -13.13 1.29 -24.87
C ILE A 597 -13.52 2.71 -24.45
N ARG A 598 -14.55 2.82 -23.61
CA ARG A 598 -15.10 4.08 -23.13
C ARG A 598 -14.04 4.91 -22.42
N LEU A 599 -13.94 6.18 -22.82
CA LEU A 599 -13.07 7.17 -22.19
C LEU A 599 -13.86 8.04 -21.21
N SER A 600 -13.30 8.28 -20.02
CA SER A 600 -13.87 9.24 -19.07
C SER A 600 -13.88 10.66 -19.64
N PRO A 601 -14.70 11.59 -19.12
CA PRO A 601 -14.74 12.97 -19.63
C PRO A 601 -13.38 13.67 -19.65
N LEU A 602 -12.50 13.37 -18.70
CA LEU A 602 -11.13 13.88 -18.65
C LEU A 602 -10.29 13.36 -19.83
N LEU A 603 -10.33 12.06 -20.10
CA LEU A 603 -9.57 11.44 -21.18
C LEU A 603 -10.16 11.76 -22.57
N ARG A 604 -11.48 11.97 -22.69
CA ARG A 604 -12.09 12.52 -23.92
C ARG A 604 -11.52 13.90 -24.27
N ARG A 605 -11.37 14.78 -23.28
CA ARG A 605 -10.74 16.10 -23.50
C ARG A 605 -9.28 15.96 -23.93
N VAL A 606 -8.54 15.00 -23.39
CA VAL A 606 -7.17 14.70 -23.84
C VAL A 606 -7.19 14.24 -25.30
N ALA A 607 -8.05 13.29 -25.67
CA ALA A 607 -8.19 12.81 -27.06
C ALA A 607 -8.46 13.95 -28.05
N ILE A 608 -9.40 14.85 -27.73
CA ILE A 608 -9.74 16.01 -28.57
C ILE A 608 -8.58 17.02 -28.62
N LYS A 609 -7.96 17.34 -27.47
CA LYS A 609 -6.81 18.25 -27.40
C LYS A 609 -5.63 17.74 -28.25
N ARG A 610 -5.48 16.42 -28.38
CA ARG A 610 -4.46 15.74 -29.17
C ARG A 610 -4.90 15.43 -30.61
N GLU A 611 -6.01 16.03 -31.05
CA GLU A 611 -6.53 15.92 -32.42
C GLU A 611 -6.85 14.47 -32.84
N ARG A 612 -7.16 13.59 -31.89
CA ARG A 612 -7.64 12.21 -32.20
C ARG A 612 -9.10 12.21 -32.69
N ALA A 613 -9.83 13.26 -32.37
CA ALA A 613 -11.15 13.59 -32.90
C ALA A 613 -11.33 15.12 -32.85
N LYS A 614 -12.14 15.69 -33.74
CA LYS A 614 -12.39 17.14 -33.78
C LYS A 614 -13.42 17.57 -32.73
N SER A 615 -14.25 16.64 -32.27
CA SER A 615 -15.32 16.89 -31.31
C SER A 615 -15.65 15.64 -30.48
N ALA A 616 -16.36 15.84 -29.35
CA ALA A 616 -16.82 14.73 -28.52
C ALA A 616 -17.82 13.81 -29.26
N PRO A 617 -18.79 14.32 -30.06
CA PRO A 617 -19.66 13.44 -30.84
C PRO A 617 -18.92 12.60 -31.90
N GLU A 618 -17.93 13.17 -32.58
CA GLU A 618 -17.09 12.41 -33.52
C GLU A 618 -16.30 11.32 -32.81
N LEU A 619 -15.71 11.63 -31.65
CA LEU A 619 -15.01 10.64 -30.83
C LEU A 619 -15.92 9.49 -30.39
N LEU A 620 -17.13 9.80 -29.91
CA LEU A 620 -18.09 8.80 -29.45
C LEU A 620 -18.59 7.90 -30.58
N LYS A 621 -18.81 8.45 -31.78
CA LYS A 621 -19.12 7.64 -32.97
C LYS A 621 -18.00 6.65 -33.26
N THR A 622 -16.75 7.11 -33.30
CA THR A 622 -15.58 6.23 -33.49
C THR A 622 -15.49 5.15 -32.40
N LEU A 623 -15.75 5.50 -31.13
CA LEU A 623 -15.74 4.53 -30.04
C LEU A 623 -16.82 3.46 -30.19
N LEU A 624 -18.06 3.85 -30.52
CA LEU A 624 -19.18 2.94 -30.77
C LEU A 624 -18.89 2.01 -31.96
N GLU A 625 -18.40 2.56 -33.07
CA GLU A 625 -18.03 1.79 -34.28
C GLU A 625 -16.95 0.75 -33.96
N ASN A 626 -15.88 1.15 -33.28
CA ASN A 626 -14.78 0.25 -32.95
C ASN A 626 -15.18 -0.80 -31.89
N PHE A 627 -16.04 -0.44 -30.93
CA PHE A 627 -16.49 -1.40 -29.92
C PHE A 627 -17.46 -2.42 -30.50
N THR A 628 -18.30 -2.01 -31.47
CA THR A 628 -19.14 -2.94 -32.26
C THR A 628 -18.27 -4.00 -32.95
N ALA A 629 -17.17 -3.56 -33.57
CA ALA A 629 -16.22 -4.46 -34.21
C ALA A 629 -15.48 -5.36 -33.21
N LEU A 630 -15.12 -4.85 -32.02
CA LEU A 630 -14.50 -5.66 -30.98
C LEU A 630 -15.48 -6.69 -30.41
N ALA A 631 -16.70 -6.29 -30.05
CA ALA A 631 -17.70 -7.15 -29.41
C ALA A 631 -18.13 -8.34 -30.29
N THR A 632 -17.99 -8.22 -31.61
CA THR A 632 -18.27 -9.30 -32.58
C THR A 632 -17.04 -10.13 -32.95
N SER A 633 -15.85 -9.76 -32.44
CA SER A 633 -14.58 -10.42 -32.73
C SER A 633 -14.28 -11.56 -31.76
N GLU A 634 -13.62 -12.61 -32.26
CA GLU A 634 -13.07 -13.69 -31.42
C GLU A 634 -11.93 -13.23 -30.50
N HIS A 635 -11.41 -12.01 -30.71
CA HIS A 635 -10.35 -11.40 -29.90
C HIS A 635 -10.86 -10.55 -28.74
N ASN A 636 -12.17 -10.49 -28.49
CA ASN A 636 -12.70 -9.83 -27.31
C ASN A 636 -12.41 -10.66 -26.06
N ASP A 637 -11.50 -10.17 -25.23
CA ASP A 637 -11.10 -10.78 -23.96
C ASP A 637 -11.85 -10.21 -22.74
N LEU A 638 -12.78 -9.27 -22.95
CA LEU A 638 -13.65 -8.77 -21.88
C LEU A 638 -14.65 -9.85 -21.44
N ASP A 639 -14.87 -9.96 -20.13
CA ASP A 639 -15.99 -10.75 -19.61
C ASP A 639 -17.35 -10.08 -19.92
N ALA A 640 -18.45 -10.82 -19.70
CA ALA A 640 -19.80 -10.35 -20.00
C ALA A 640 -20.16 -9.06 -19.23
N ILE A 641 -19.69 -8.93 -17.98
CA ILE A 641 -19.96 -7.77 -17.12
C ILE A 641 -19.23 -6.54 -17.64
N ALA A 642 -17.94 -6.68 -17.95
CA ALA A 642 -17.11 -5.63 -18.54
C ALA A 642 -17.63 -5.19 -19.91
N THR A 643 -18.04 -6.15 -20.75
CA THR A 643 -18.62 -5.88 -22.06
C THR A 643 -19.91 -5.07 -21.94
N TRP A 644 -20.82 -5.50 -21.05
CA TRP A 644 -22.06 -4.78 -20.78
C TRP A 644 -21.81 -3.37 -20.21
N GLU A 645 -20.90 -3.25 -19.24
CA GLU A 645 -20.62 -1.96 -18.60
C GLU A 645 -20.02 -0.94 -19.57
N ASN A 646 -19.14 -1.39 -20.48
CA ASN A 646 -18.62 -0.53 -21.54
C ASN A 646 -19.74 -0.06 -22.49
N TRP A 647 -20.63 -0.97 -22.92
CA TRP A 647 -21.80 -0.62 -23.73
C TRP A 647 -22.68 0.41 -23.04
N ARG A 648 -23.09 0.13 -21.80
CA ARG A 648 -23.95 1.00 -21.01
C ARG A 648 -23.41 2.41 -20.96
N GLN A 649 -22.13 2.57 -20.62
CA GLN A 649 -21.50 3.89 -20.52
C GLN A 649 -21.39 4.59 -21.89
N LEU A 650 -21.10 3.88 -22.98
CA LEU A 650 -21.05 4.46 -24.33
C LEU A 650 -22.43 4.91 -24.80
N LEU A 651 -23.49 4.16 -24.51
CA LEU A 651 -24.87 4.51 -24.87
C LEU A 651 -25.37 5.70 -24.05
N GLU A 652 -25.07 5.74 -22.75
CA GLU A 652 -25.34 6.91 -21.88
C GLU A 652 -24.62 8.16 -22.40
N ASP A 653 -23.33 8.04 -22.75
CA ASP A 653 -22.56 9.15 -23.33
C ASP A 653 -23.15 9.55 -24.71
N ALA A 654 -23.60 8.62 -25.54
CA ALA A 654 -24.19 8.92 -26.85
C ALA A 654 -25.52 9.68 -26.73
N ASP A 655 -26.37 9.30 -25.78
CA ASP A 655 -27.61 10.01 -25.45
C ASP A 655 -27.34 11.43 -24.97
N GLU A 656 -26.33 11.63 -24.10
CA GLU A 656 -25.91 12.95 -23.61
C GLU A 656 -25.58 13.92 -24.76
N TYR A 657 -24.96 13.41 -25.84
CA TYR A 657 -24.58 14.21 -27.01
C TYR A 657 -25.59 14.17 -28.17
N GLY A 658 -26.74 13.50 -28.02
CA GLY A 658 -27.76 13.38 -29.06
C GLY A 658 -27.25 12.68 -30.32
N ILE A 659 -26.44 11.63 -30.15
CA ILE A 659 -25.90 10.83 -31.24
C ILE A 659 -26.90 9.71 -31.56
N ASP A 660 -27.35 9.64 -32.81
CA ASP A 660 -28.14 8.50 -33.28
C ASP A 660 -27.27 7.22 -33.26
N ILE A 661 -27.68 6.25 -32.44
CA ILE A 661 -26.97 4.98 -32.25
C ILE A 661 -27.46 3.97 -33.28
N GLU A 662 -26.54 3.25 -33.91
CA GLU A 662 -26.91 2.22 -34.88
C GLU A 662 -27.69 1.07 -34.20
N PRO A 663 -28.75 0.53 -34.82
CA PRO A 663 -29.54 -0.55 -34.22
C PRO A 663 -28.73 -1.79 -33.85
N GLU A 664 -27.64 -2.06 -34.57
CA GLU A 664 -26.74 -3.18 -34.29
C GLU A 664 -26.05 -3.04 -32.93
N ALA A 665 -25.50 -1.86 -32.61
CA ALA A 665 -24.88 -1.58 -31.31
C ALA A 665 -25.87 -1.76 -30.15
N VAL A 666 -27.13 -1.31 -30.33
CA VAL A 666 -28.21 -1.50 -29.33
C VAL A 666 -28.51 -2.99 -29.12
N ASN A 667 -28.57 -3.78 -30.19
CA ASN A 667 -28.82 -5.21 -30.10
C ASN A 667 -27.67 -5.95 -29.40
N LEU A 668 -26.42 -5.59 -29.68
CA LEU A 668 -25.24 -6.16 -29.02
C LEU A 668 -25.20 -5.81 -27.52
N ALA A 669 -25.52 -4.56 -27.18
CA ALA A 669 -25.63 -4.15 -25.78
C ALA A 669 -26.73 -4.92 -25.03
N GLN A 670 -27.88 -5.13 -25.66
CA GLN A 670 -28.97 -5.92 -25.08
C GLN A 670 -28.59 -7.39 -24.92
N HIS A 671 -27.82 -7.96 -25.86
CA HIS A 671 -27.29 -9.31 -25.73
C HIS A 671 -26.35 -9.43 -24.53
N ALA A 672 -25.37 -8.52 -24.40
CA ALA A 672 -24.45 -8.50 -23.26
C ALA A 672 -25.19 -8.36 -21.91
N LEU A 673 -26.25 -7.55 -21.84
CA LEU A 673 -27.09 -7.44 -20.64
C LEU A 673 -27.77 -8.78 -20.31
N ASN A 674 -28.28 -9.49 -21.30
CA ASN A 674 -28.93 -10.79 -21.08
C ASN A 674 -27.92 -11.83 -20.56
N GLU A 675 -26.69 -11.85 -21.09
CA GLU A 675 -25.62 -12.73 -20.58
C GLU A 675 -25.27 -12.45 -19.12
N VAL A 676 -25.23 -11.17 -18.71
CA VAL A 676 -25.01 -10.80 -17.30
C VAL A 676 -26.16 -11.27 -16.42
N LYS A 677 -27.41 -11.12 -16.84
CA LYS A 677 -28.58 -11.61 -16.09
C LYS A 677 -28.55 -13.13 -15.90
N ASP A 678 -28.16 -13.86 -16.93
CA ASP A 678 -28.01 -15.32 -16.89
C ASP A 678 -26.91 -15.74 -15.90
N LEU A 679 -25.79 -14.99 -15.83
CA LEU A 679 -24.70 -15.25 -14.87
C LEU A 679 -25.10 -14.97 -13.42
N GLU A 680 -25.90 -13.94 -13.16
CA GLU A 680 -26.35 -13.57 -11.82
C GLU A 680 -27.48 -14.47 -11.29
N GLY A 681 -28.01 -15.38 -12.12
CA GLY A 681 -29.13 -16.24 -11.75
C GLY A 681 -30.38 -15.46 -11.39
N ILE A 682 -30.50 -14.22 -11.89
CA ILE A 682 -31.69 -13.38 -11.70
C ILE A 682 -32.75 -13.90 -12.67
N GLU A 683 -33.48 -14.93 -12.25
CA GLU A 683 -34.74 -15.28 -12.91
C GLU A 683 -35.70 -14.09 -12.72
N GLU A 684 -36.05 -13.41 -13.81
CA GLU A 684 -37.06 -12.34 -13.80
C GLU A 684 -38.41 -12.93 -13.33
N HIS A 685 -38.78 -12.62 -12.08
CA HIS A 685 -40.11 -12.86 -11.53
C HIS A 685 -41.03 -11.65 -11.70
#